data_AF-A0A7I8VEN2-F1
#
_entry.id   AF-A0A7I8VEN2-F1
#
_cell.length_a   1.000
_cell.length_b   1.000
_cell.length_c   1.000
_cell.angle_alpha   90.00
_cell.angle_beta   90.00
_cell.angle_gamma   90.00
#
_symmetry.space_group_name_H-M   'P 1'
#
loop_
_entity.id
_entity.type
_entity.pdbx_description
1 polymer ?
#
loop_
_entity_poly.entity_id
_entity_poly.type
_entity_poly.pdbx_seq_one_letter_code
_entity_poly.pdbx_strand_id
1 'polypeptide(L)'
;MAVSFGFVVLACFSLVSSAKYKDDEKVTVYVNKVGPYFNPHETYHYYQLPVCRPQKIEHKSLTLGEVLDGDRMAVSNYDLRFKKDENDKELCTVELSEKDLNTLRSAIEDLYFFEFVVDELPIRGFVGHLEEGGFLPHKHKIHLWTHLRFNVEYNGDQIIYANVSTKERQPTNLDDKQAPLKVTFTYSVKWHPSKMLHSERSKRTNNNNFFPKTLEIHWLSIINSMVLVFLLIGFVIIILTRVLKNDFARYNGDEEEDDIPEDDNGWKIIHSDVFRFPKFKTLFCAILGVGSQFISVATGILIMAVLGMFNVHRHGSINAASIFLYAFTSCISGYVAANMYRKMGGQNWVWNINLTSALFALPFFIVWSFTNSVAWAYGSTQALPWQTVLLLLSVWIFLGYPLTIIGGIFGKNWAGSFDAPCRTKNIAREIPSVPWYRSCLAHCVIGGFLPFSAISVELYYIFSTLWGREQQYTLYGILFVVYAILLSVTACISIALTYFQLSTEDYRWWWRSVFSAGSTGGFVFLYSLFYYFKRSNMSGMLQTVEFFGYTILGFLATMNYGASSFGNLNDQDIDLTKVRRSDTKGWFKDVQIGDILQIDFPSSVESCYLDVKSCFEDTEKIVDLATLKLALKQEFRDIKQPLLKCQYQTKSHLNTSKSIKIMQWNMLSQALSTGKDSFCRCPSSALELPFRVLRILEEIANVDADIICLQEVDLFGILHSVLCRIGYNATFLPKPDSPALYCKNTYGPDGCAIFYKRNELESIDCERLILKSLSGHFTNQVCLVATFKRGDNLFCVANTHLKARKGWEVLREEQGVFLINHFHSKYSQLPLLICGDFNGDPNENVYKVITSKMNFMSSYKSILNSEPEFTTWKIRGGRGGETDIRKTVDYIFYSSNYINITSIKKLPEEKEIGSERLPGYHYPSDHLSLAVEFSFK
;
A
#
# COMPACT_ATOMS: atom_id res chain seq x y z
N MET A 1 -7.44 7.87 35.47
CA MET A 1 -6.97 7.32 34.18
C MET A 1 -7.11 5.79 34.12
N ALA A 2 -6.37 5.01 34.91
CA ALA A 2 -6.44 3.53 34.86
C ALA A 2 -7.82 2.94 35.18
N VAL A 3 -8.60 3.57 36.08
CA VAL A 3 -9.93 3.08 36.49
C VAL A 3 -10.98 3.28 35.38
N SER A 4 -11.01 4.45 34.73
CA SER A 4 -11.94 4.72 33.63
C SER A 4 -11.61 3.92 32.36
N PHE A 5 -10.31 3.73 32.07
CA PHE A 5 -9.85 2.84 31.00
C PHE A 5 -10.19 1.37 31.31
N GLY A 6 -10.01 0.95 32.57
CA GLY A 6 -10.37 -0.39 33.05
C GLY A 6 -11.85 -0.70 32.92
N PHE A 7 -12.75 0.25 33.23
CA PHE A 7 -14.19 0.05 33.07
C PHE A 7 -14.64 -0.10 31.60
N VAL A 8 -14.02 0.63 30.67
CA VAL A 8 -14.29 0.48 29.22
C VAL A 8 -13.77 -0.87 28.71
N VAL A 9 -12.57 -1.28 29.15
CA VAL A 9 -11.99 -2.59 28.82
C VAL A 9 -12.87 -3.73 29.37
N LEU A 10 -13.39 -3.62 30.60
CA LEU A 10 -14.28 -4.61 31.20
C LEU A 10 -15.68 -4.66 30.56
N ALA A 11 -16.23 -3.52 30.12
CA ALA A 11 -17.53 -3.48 29.43
C ALA A 11 -17.48 -4.07 28.00
N CYS A 12 -16.30 -4.13 27.38
CA CYS A 12 -16.11 -4.70 26.05
C CYS A 12 -15.87 -6.22 26.02
N PHE A 13 -15.70 -6.88 27.18
CA PHE A 13 -15.67 -8.35 27.27
C PHE A 13 -17.08 -8.94 27.18
N SER A 14 -17.76 -8.75 26.05
CA SER A 14 -18.88 -9.63 25.71
C SER A 14 -18.31 -11.00 25.33
N LEU A 15 -18.49 -11.99 26.20
CA LEU A 15 -18.20 -13.40 25.95
C LEU A 15 -18.77 -13.83 24.59
N VAL A 16 -17.89 -14.23 23.68
CA VAL A 16 -18.25 -14.81 22.39
C VAL A 16 -18.87 -16.18 22.65
N SER A 17 -20.21 -16.21 22.72
CA SER A 17 -20.94 -17.48 22.68
C SER A 17 -20.99 -17.94 21.24
N SER A 18 -20.30 -19.04 20.93
CA SER A 18 -20.41 -19.68 19.61
C SER A 18 -21.77 -20.34 19.49
N ALA A 19 -22.48 -20.04 18.40
CA ALA A 19 -23.61 -20.87 18.00
C ALA A 19 -23.10 -22.29 17.73
N LYS A 20 -23.85 -23.28 18.21
CA LYS A 20 -23.62 -24.71 17.97
C LYS A 20 -24.87 -25.26 17.33
N TYR A 21 -24.71 -25.99 16.24
CA TYR A 21 -25.79 -26.51 15.43
C TYR A 21 -25.91 -28.02 15.60
N LYS A 22 -27.13 -28.51 15.78
CA LYS A 22 -27.46 -29.94 15.66
C LYS A 22 -27.56 -30.32 14.19
N ASP A 23 -27.35 -31.60 13.90
CA ASP A 23 -27.54 -32.13 12.55
C ASP A 23 -28.99 -31.90 12.09
N ASP A 24 -29.18 -31.44 10.84
CA ASP A 24 -30.47 -31.03 10.26
C ASP A 24 -31.16 -29.80 10.92
N GLU A 25 -30.47 -29.10 11.82
CA GLU A 25 -30.93 -27.81 12.34
C GLU A 25 -30.95 -26.74 11.24
N LYS A 26 -31.96 -25.87 11.27
CA LYS A 26 -32.10 -24.78 10.31
C LYS A 26 -31.04 -23.70 10.58
N VAL A 27 -30.24 -23.39 9.57
CA VAL A 27 -29.26 -22.29 9.59
C VAL A 27 -29.90 -21.07 8.94
N THR A 28 -30.18 -20.04 9.74
CA THR A 28 -30.81 -18.82 9.25
C THR A 28 -29.83 -17.99 8.41
N VAL A 29 -30.21 -17.72 7.17
CA VAL A 29 -29.51 -16.79 6.28
C VAL A 29 -30.21 -15.44 6.36
N TYR A 30 -29.46 -14.39 6.65
CA TYR A 30 -29.94 -13.01 6.64
C TYR A 30 -29.53 -12.31 5.35
N VAL A 31 -30.45 -11.58 4.71
CA VAL A 31 -30.09 -10.62 3.66
C VAL A 31 -29.79 -9.28 4.31
N ASN A 32 -28.74 -8.58 3.86
CA ASN A 32 -28.32 -7.30 4.44
C ASN A 32 -28.53 -6.15 3.45
N LYS A 33 -27.52 -5.87 2.63
CA LYS A 33 -27.45 -4.69 1.77
C LYS A 33 -27.01 -5.02 0.34
N VAL A 34 -27.35 -4.13 -0.58
CA VAL A 34 -26.96 -4.13 -1.99
C VAL A 34 -26.51 -2.74 -2.39
N GLY A 35 -25.62 -2.62 -3.37
CA GLY A 35 -25.22 -1.32 -3.88
C GLY A 35 -24.20 -1.43 -5.00
N PRO A 36 -23.96 -0.34 -5.72
CA PRO A 36 -22.95 -0.26 -6.77
C PRO A 36 -21.55 -0.56 -6.21
N TYR A 37 -20.73 -1.25 -7.01
CA TYR A 37 -19.38 -1.63 -6.60
C TYR A 37 -18.51 -0.40 -6.29
N PHE A 38 -18.57 0.63 -7.15
CA PHE A 38 -17.69 1.80 -7.09
C PHE A 38 -18.12 2.89 -6.09
N ASN A 39 -19.35 2.85 -5.54
CA ASN A 39 -19.82 3.82 -4.54
C ASN A 39 -20.06 3.14 -3.17
N PRO A 40 -19.10 3.19 -2.24
CA PRO A 40 -19.14 2.42 -0.99
C PRO A 40 -20.33 2.66 -0.09
N HIS A 41 -20.73 3.92 0.05
CA HIS A 41 -21.75 4.36 0.99
C HIS A 41 -23.14 4.46 0.35
N GLU A 42 -23.23 4.32 -0.98
CA GLU A 42 -24.49 4.08 -1.64
C GLU A 42 -24.91 2.63 -1.44
N THR A 43 -25.68 2.38 -0.37
CA THR A 43 -26.19 1.05 -0.03
C THR A 43 -27.69 1.07 0.19
N TYR A 44 -28.36 0.02 -0.26
CA TYR A 44 -29.79 -0.17 -0.22
C TYR A 44 -30.12 -1.51 0.42
N HIS A 45 -31.33 -1.68 0.97
CA HIS A 45 -31.72 -2.98 1.52
C HIS A 45 -31.88 -3.99 0.38
N TYR A 46 -31.46 -5.25 0.56
CA TYR A 46 -31.52 -6.26 -0.52
C TYR A 46 -32.91 -6.42 -1.15
N TYR A 47 -33.96 -6.43 -0.33
CA TYR A 47 -35.36 -6.44 -0.80
C TYR A 47 -35.85 -5.13 -1.42
N GLN A 48 -35.00 -4.15 -1.73
CA GLN A 48 -35.40 -3.05 -2.63
C GLN A 48 -35.28 -3.48 -4.10
N LEU A 49 -34.39 -4.44 -4.42
CA LEU A 49 -34.33 -5.05 -5.75
C LEU A 49 -35.54 -5.98 -5.99
N PRO A 50 -35.99 -6.13 -7.24
CA PRO A 50 -37.10 -7.02 -7.58
C PRO A 50 -36.63 -8.49 -7.60
N VAL A 51 -36.43 -9.03 -6.40
CA VAL A 51 -35.96 -10.40 -6.11
C VAL A 51 -37.00 -11.17 -5.30
N CYS A 52 -36.75 -12.44 -4.97
CA CYS A 52 -37.59 -13.21 -4.05
C CYS A 52 -37.69 -12.53 -2.67
N ARG A 53 -38.93 -12.29 -2.21
CA ARG A 53 -39.23 -11.68 -0.90
C ARG A 53 -40.19 -12.57 -0.09
N PRO A 54 -40.03 -12.68 1.24
CA PRO A 54 -41.03 -13.31 2.11
C PRO A 54 -42.33 -12.49 2.15
N GLN A 55 -43.46 -13.13 2.45
CA GLN A 55 -44.74 -12.44 2.64
C GLN A 55 -44.69 -11.43 3.80
N LYS A 56 -43.89 -11.72 4.83
CA LYS A 56 -43.62 -10.83 5.96
C LYS A 56 -42.11 -10.72 6.15
N ILE A 57 -41.58 -9.50 6.07
CA ILE A 57 -40.16 -9.23 6.29
C ILE A 57 -39.92 -9.13 7.80
N GLU A 58 -39.18 -10.09 8.35
CA GLU A 58 -38.77 -10.09 9.74
C GLU A 58 -37.34 -9.57 9.86
N HIS A 59 -37.17 -8.42 10.50
CA HIS A 59 -35.87 -7.78 10.71
C HIS A 59 -35.16 -8.36 11.94
N LYS A 60 -33.85 -8.56 11.83
CA LYS A 60 -33.00 -8.94 12.97
C LYS A 60 -32.77 -7.71 13.85
N SER A 61 -32.76 -7.88 15.17
CA SER A 61 -32.27 -6.83 16.08
C SER A 61 -30.77 -6.67 15.91
N LEU A 62 -30.34 -5.44 15.61
CA LEU A 62 -28.95 -5.09 15.37
C LEU A 62 -28.36 -4.35 16.56
N THR A 63 -27.07 -4.53 16.77
CA THR A 63 -26.27 -3.73 17.69
C THR A 63 -26.12 -2.29 17.18
N LEU A 64 -25.83 -1.35 18.09
CA LEU A 64 -25.59 0.05 17.70
C LEU A 64 -24.52 0.15 16.60
N GLY A 65 -23.47 -0.66 16.70
CA GLY A 65 -22.40 -0.71 15.73
C GLY A 65 -22.86 -1.12 14.32
N GLU A 66 -23.63 -2.21 14.22
CA GLU A 66 -24.17 -2.70 12.94
C GLU A 66 -25.11 -1.67 12.31
N VAL A 67 -25.95 -1.00 13.12
CA VAL A 67 -26.85 0.06 12.62
C VAL A 67 -26.07 1.24 12.03
N LEU A 68 -24.95 1.62 12.66
CA LEU A 68 -24.05 2.69 12.22
C LEU A 68 -23.26 2.33 10.95
N ASP A 69 -23.00 1.04 10.70
CA ASP A 69 -22.36 0.56 9.45
C ASP A 69 -23.34 0.52 8.26
N GLY A 70 -24.59 0.92 8.50
CA GLY A 70 -25.68 0.87 7.53
C GLY A 70 -26.23 -0.53 7.30
N ASP A 71 -26.01 -1.48 8.23
CA ASP A 71 -26.58 -2.81 8.15
C ASP A 71 -28.09 -2.77 8.41
N ARG A 72 -28.82 -3.54 7.60
CA ARG A 72 -30.26 -3.73 7.71
C ARG A 72 -30.56 -5.18 7.40
N MET A 73 -30.40 -6.04 8.40
CA MET A 73 -30.54 -7.49 8.23
C MET A 73 -32.01 -7.93 8.33
N ALA A 74 -32.45 -8.76 7.39
CA ALA A 74 -33.76 -9.40 7.40
C ALA A 74 -33.65 -10.89 7.11
N VAL A 75 -34.58 -11.69 7.65
CA VAL A 75 -34.64 -13.13 7.42
C VAL A 75 -34.91 -13.40 5.93
N SER A 76 -34.18 -14.37 5.38
CA SER A 76 -34.34 -14.79 3.98
C SER A 76 -35.25 -16.00 3.81
N ASN A 77 -35.69 -16.23 2.56
CA ASN A 77 -36.42 -17.44 2.17
C ASN A 77 -35.51 -18.67 1.99
N TYR A 78 -34.17 -18.51 2.08
CA TYR A 78 -33.25 -19.64 1.94
C TYR A 78 -33.37 -20.57 3.15
N ASP A 79 -33.66 -21.83 2.90
CA ASP A 79 -33.76 -22.88 3.91
C ASP A 79 -32.51 -23.76 3.81
N LEU A 80 -31.48 -23.40 4.57
CA LEU A 80 -30.24 -24.17 4.75
C LEU A 80 -30.39 -25.06 5.98
N ARG A 81 -30.06 -26.35 5.82
CA ARG A 81 -30.07 -27.35 6.89
C ARG A 81 -28.65 -27.81 7.16
N PHE A 82 -28.23 -27.79 8.43
CA PHE A 82 -26.85 -28.07 8.82
C PHE A 82 -26.44 -29.49 8.40
N LYS A 83 -25.31 -29.60 7.68
CA LYS A 83 -24.75 -30.84 7.07
C LYS A 83 -25.63 -31.54 6.04
N LYS A 84 -26.65 -30.88 5.51
CA LYS A 84 -27.51 -31.43 4.46
C LYS A 84 -27.30 -30.69 3.14
N ASP A 85 -26.77 -31.42 2.16
CA ASP A 85 -26.59 -30.92 0.81
C ASP A 85 -27.93 -30.87 0.08
N GLU A 86 -28.17 -29.78 -0.65
CA GLU A 86 -29.37 -29.56 -1.44
C GLU A 86 -28.92 -29.06 -2.81
N ASN A 87 -29.44 -29.63 -3.90
CA ASN A 87 -29.10 -29.20 -5.25
C ASN A 87 -30.34 -28.70 -5.98
N ASP A 88 -30.22 -27.56 -6.65
CA ASP A 88 -31.26 -26.97 -7.52
C ASP A 88 -32.63 -26.78 -6.86
N LYS A 89 -32.65 -26.47 -5.56
CA LYS A 89 -33.89 -26.16 -4.84
C LYS A 89 -34.48 -24.84 -5.35
N GLU A 90 -35.75 -24.86 -5.72
CA GLU A 90 -36.46 -23.64 -6.12
C GLU A 90 -36.66 -22.73 -4.91
N LEU A 91 -36.26 -21.46 -5.03
CA LEU A 91 -36.46 -20.45 -4.01
C LEU A 91 -37.84 -19.79 -4.18
N CYS A 92 -38.07 -19.22 -5.36
CA CYS A 92 -39.36 -18.66 -5.77
C CYS A 92 -39.36 -18.32 -7.27
N THR A 93 -40.54 -18.11 -7.84
CA THR A 93 -40.72 -17.53 -9.18
C THR A 93 -41.31 -16.12 -9.06
N VAL A 94 -40.65 -15.13 -9.67
CA VAL A 94 -41.05 -13.72 -9.68
C VAL A 94 -41.49 -13.32 -11.08
N GLU A 95 -42.57 -12.54 -11.17
CA GLU A 95 -43.02 -11.91 -12.41
C GLU A 95 -42.55 -10.45 -12.43
N LEU A 96 -41.59 -10.14 -13.31
CA LEU A 96 -40.94 -8.84 -13.39
C LEU A 96 -41.71 -7.91 -14.33
N SER A 97 -42.10 -6.73 -13.83
CA SER A 97 -42.65 -5.65 -14.64
C SER A 97 -41.55 -4.92 -15.45
N GLU A 98 -41.95 -4.06 -16.38
CA GLU A 98 -40.98 -3.25 -17.15
C GLU A 98 -40.11 -2.36 -16.25
N LYS A 99 -40.72 -1.79 -15.19
CA LYS A 99 -39.99 -1.01 -14.18
C LYS A 99 -38.96 -1.86 -13.45
N ASP A 100 -39.33 -3.07 -13.06
CA ASP A 100 -38.45 -4.01 -12.34
C ASP A 100 -37.27 -4.44 -13.21
N LEU A 101 -37.51 -4.71 -14.50
CA LEU A 101 -36.46 -5.02 -15.47
C LEU A 101 -35.49 -3.86 -15.63
N ASN A 102 -35.98 -2.63 -15.74
CA ASN A 102 -35.11 -1.46 -15.86
C ASN A 102 -34.29 -1.21 -14.58
N THR A 103 -34.87 -1.44 -13.40
CA THR A 103 -34.12 -1.40 -12.13
C THR A 103 -33.01 -2.45 -12.09
N LEU A 104 -33.28 -3.69 -12.53
CA LEU A 104 -32.25 -4.74 -12.59
C LEU A 104 -31.18 -4.44 -13.63
N ARG A 105 -31.55 -3.93 -14.82
CA ARG A 105 -30.58 -3.55 -15.87
C ARG A 105 -29.60 -2.51 -15.36
N SER A 106 -30.12 -1.39 -14.84
CA SER A 106 -29.30 -0.32 -14.25
C SER A 106 -28.42 -0.85 -13.10
N ALA A 107 -28.97 -1.68 -12.20
CA ALA A 107 -28.18 -2.28 -11.13
C ALA A 107 -27.02 -3.16 -11.65
N ILE A 108 -27.21 -3.88 -12.76
CA ILE A 108 -26.17 -4.74 -13.35
C ILE A 108 -25.13 -3.90 -14.09
N GLU A 109 -25.54 -2.86 -14.80
CA GLU A 109 -24.65 -1.89 -15.45
C GLU A 109 -23.72 -1.21 -14.43
N ASP A 110 -24.26 -0.83 -13.27
CA ASP A 110 -23.51 -0.23 -12.16
C ASP A 110 -22.77 -1.26 -11.27
N LEU A 111 -22.71 -2.52 -11.70
CA LEU A 111 -22.03 -3.63 -11.03
C LEU A 111 -22.49 -3.83 -9.57
N TYR A 112 -23.80 -3.85 -9.33
CA TYR A 112 -24.33 -4.05 -7.99
C TYR A 112 -23.88 -5.39 -7.40
N PHE A 113 -23.38 -5.34 -6.17
CA PHE A 113 -23.16 -6.51 -5.34
C PHE A 113 -24.24 -6.62 -4.27
N PHE A 114 -24.40 -7.82 -3.74
CA PHE A 114 -25.22 -8.10 -2.57
C PHE A 114 -24.36 -8.64 -1.43
N GLU A 115 -24.81 -8.41 -0.20
CA GLU A 115 -24.23 -8.96 1.01
C GLU A 115 -25.29 -9.69 1.84
N PHE A 116 -25.04 -10.95 2.14
CA PHE A 116 -25.80 -11.80 3.06
C PHE A 116 -24.96 -12.12 4.29
N VAL A 117 -25.60 -12.58 5.36
CA VAL A 117 -24.93 -12.98 6.60
C VAL A 117 -25.42 -14.35 7.04
N VAL A 118 -24.48 -15.27 7.27
CA VAL A 118 -24.73 -16.64 7.76
C VAL A 118 -23.82 -16.90 8.95
N ASP A 119 -24.37 -17.20 10.12
CA ASP A 119 -23.59 -17.37 11.37
C ASP A 119 -22.57 -16.23 11.62
N GLU A 120 -23.01 -14.97 11.50
CA GLU A 120 -22.17 -13.77 11.59
C GLU A 120 -21.05 -13.68 10.53
N LEU A 121 -21.04 -14.53 9.49
CA LEU A 121 -20.12 -14.44 8.35
C LEU A 121 -20.77 -13.69 7.18
N PRO A 122 -20.19 -12.58 6.71
CA PRO A 122 -20.67 -11.91 5.52
C PRO A 122 -20.32 -12.72 4.27
N ILE A 123 -21.29 -12.91 3.39
CA ILE A 123 -21.17 -13.57 2.10
C ILE A 123 -21.56 -12.57 1.01
N ARG A 124 -20.75 -12.46 -0.04
CA ARG A 124 -20.94 -11.46 -1.09
C ARG A 124 -20.96 -12.10 -2.48
N GLY A 125 -21.70 -11.47 -3.39
CA GLY A 125 -21.76 -11.84 -4.80
C GLY A 125 -22.27 -10.67 -5.64
N PHE A 126 -22.11 -10.76 -6.97
CA PHE A 126 -22.68 -9.79 -7.89
C PHE A 126 -24.11 -10.19 -8.28
N VAL A 127 -24.99 -9.21 -8.48
CA VAL A 127 -26.38 -9.43 -8.90
C VAL A 127 -26.44 -9.95 -10.35
N GLY A 128 -25.55 -9.47 -11.22
CA GLY A 128 -25.46 -9.89 -12.61
C GLY A 128 -24.03 -9.86 -13.16
N HIS A 129 -23.93 -10.03 -14.47
CA HIS A 129 -22.68 -9.98 -15.22
C HIS A 129 -22.91 -9.23 -16.53
N LEU A 130 -21.98 -8.34 -16.85
CA LEU A 130 -21.97 -7.59 -18.09
C LEU A 130 -20.93 -8.20 -19.04
N GLU A 131 -21.36 -8.61 -20.22
CA GLU A 131 -20.50 -9.17 -21.26
C GLU A 131 -20.26 -8.09 -22.33
N GLU A 132 -19.01 -7.65 -22.48
CA GLU A 132 -18.63 -6.66 -23.50
C GLU A 132 -18.21 -7.37 -24.80
N GLY A 133 -18.91 -7.07 -25.90
CA GLY A 133 -18.63 -7.64 -27.20
C GLY A 133 -18.64 -6.62 -28.33
N GLY A 134 -17.65 -6.72 -29.23
CA GLY A 134 -17.57 -5.94 -30.48
C GLY A 134 -16.81 -4.62 -30.36
N PHE A 135 -15.88 -4.39 -31.29
CA PHE A 135 -15.11 -3.14 -31.36
C PHE A 135 -15.93 -1.97 -31.93
N LEU A 136 -17.01 -2.25 -32.68
CA LEU A 136 -18.05 -1.30 -33.14
C LEU A 136 -19.22 -2.05 -33.84
N PRO A 137 -20.49 -1.76 -33.53
CA PRO A 137 -20.95 -0.96 -32.39
C PRO A 137 -20.70 -1.70 -31.07
N HIS A 138 -20.38 -0.98 -30.00
CA HIS A 138 -20.25 -1.55 -28.66
C HIS A 138 -21.60 -2.18 -28.26
N LYS A 139 -21.64 -3.51 -28.16
CA LYS A 139 -22.80 -4.22 -27.59
C LYS A 139 -22.39 -4.74 -26.22
N HIS A 140 -22.94 -4.14 -25.17
CA HIS A 140 -22.93 -4.74 -23.85
C HIS A 140 -24.15 -5.65 -23.75
N LYS A 141 -23.95 -6.89 -23.27
CA LYS A 141 -25.05 -7.80 -22.95
C LYS A 141 -25.22 -7.92 -21.44
N ILE A 142 -26.43 -7.68 -20.97
CA ILE A 142 -26.79 -7.69 -19.56
C ILE A 142 -27.32 -9.07 -19.17
N HIS A 143 -26.67 -9.71 -18.20
CA HIS A 143 -27.06 -11.02 -17.71
C HIS A 143 -27.33 -11.02 -16.20
N LEU A 144 -28.43 -11.64 -15.79
CA LEU A 144 -28.86 -11.78 -14.39
C LEU A 144 -28.48 -13.16 -13.82
N TRP A 145 -27.88 -13.19 -12.62
CA TRP A 145 -27.66 -14.45 -11.90
C TRP A 145 -28.95 -14.89 -11.21
N THR A 146 -29.52 -16.01 -11.66
CA THR A 146 -30.75 -16.58 -11.09
C THR A 146 -30.51 -17.78 -10.18
N HIS A 147 -29.28 -18.32 -10.18
CA HIS A 147 -28.88 -19.44 -9.34
C HIS A 147 -27.73 -19.05 -8.41
N LEU A 148 -27.90 -19.28 -7.10
CA LEU A 148 -26.85 -19.09 -6.10
C LEU A 148 -26.46 -20.42 -5.46
N ARG A 149 -25.17 -20.76 -5.45
CA ARG A 149 -24.65 -21.91 -4.73
C ARG A 149 -23.90 -21.50 -3.47
N PHE A 150 -24.42 -21.87 -2.32
CA PHE A 150 -23.77 -21.72 -1.03
C PHE A 150 -22.79 -22.86 -0.80
N ASN A 151 -21.50 -22.58 -0.59
CA ASN A 151 -20.57 -23.58 -0.07
C ASN A 151 -20.19 -23.21 1.37
N VAL A 152 -20.49 -24.10 2.31
CA VAL A 152 -20.33 -23.86 3.75
C VAL A 152 -19.35 -24.87 4.31
N GLU A 153 -18.26 -24.39 4.91
CA GLU A 153 -17.28 -25.20 5.62
C GLU A 153 -17.66 -25.30 7.11
N TYR A 154 -17.60 -26.50 7.68
CA TYR A 154 -17.93 -26.75 9.08
C TYR A 154 -16.88 -27.62 9.78
N ASN A 155 -16.75 -27.48 11.10
CA ASN A 155 -15.96 -28.36 11.95
C ASN A 155 -16.82 -28.76 13.16
N GLY A 156 -17.13 -30.05 13.29
CA GLY A 156 -18.01 -30.55 14.35
C GLY A 156 -19.43 -30.00 14.24
N ASP A 157 -19.85 -29.23 15.25
CA ASP A 157 -21.14 -28.55 15.40
C ASP A 157 -21.08 -27.05 15.05
N GLN A 158 -19.98 -26.58 14.47
CA GLN A 158 -19.73 -25.15 14.22
C GLN A 158 -19.46 -24.85 12.74
N ILE A 159 -19.95 -23.70 12.28
CA ILE A 159 -19.67 -23.18 10.94
C ILE A 159 -18.34 -22.40 10.99
N ILE A 160 -17.49 -22.64 10.01
CA ILE A 160 -16.14 -22.04 9.94
C ILE A 160 -16.06 -21.00 8.84
N TYR A 161 -16.64 -21.28 7.67
CA TYR A 161 -16.57 -20.39 6.51
C TYR A 161 -17.79 -20.60 5.62
N ALA A 162 -18.23 -19.56 4.92
CA ALA A 162 -19.30 -19.66 3.94
C ALA A 162 -19.01 -18.75 2.75
N ASN A 163 -19.29 -19.24 1.54
CA ASN A 163 -19.23 -18.44 0.32
C ASN A 163 -20.44 -18.69 -0.58
N VAL A 164 -20.63 -17.81 -1.56
CA VAL A 164 -21.62 -17.98 -2.63
C VAL A 164 -20.89 -17.99 -3.98
N SER A 165 -21.24 -18.95 -4.83
CA SER A 165 -20.78 -19.08 -6.21
C SER A 165 -21.95 -18.98 -7.17
N THR A 166 -21.75 -18.31 -8.30
CA THR A 166 -22.74 -18.18 -9.38
C THR A 166 -22.32 -18.93 -10.66
N LYS A 167 -21.18 -19.63 -10.65
CA LYS A 167 -20.50 -20.17 -11.87
C LYS A 167 -21.15 -21.39 -12.51
N GLU A 168 -22.12 -22.03 -11.86
CA GLU A 168 -22.58 -23.37 -12.27
C GLU A 168 -23.72 -23.36 -13.29
N ARG A 169 -24.36 -22.20 -13.49
CA ARG A 169 -25.45 -22.04 -14.43
C ARG A 169 -25.23 -20.82 -15.30
N GLN A 170 -25.62 -20.89 -16.57
CA GLN A 170 -25.56 -19.72 -17.43
C GLN A 170 -26.53 -18.64 -16.92
N PRO A 171 -26.09 -17.37 -16.86
CA PRO A 171 -26.93 -16.29 -16.39
C PRO A 171 -28.03 -15.98 -17.42
N THR A 172 -29.15 -15.44 -16.95
CA THR A 172 -30.30 -15.13 -17.81
C THR A 172 -30.06 -13.82 -18.53
N ASN A 173 -29.99 -13.83 -19.87
CA ASN A 173 -29.89 -12.60 -20.66
C ASN A 173 -31.17 -11.76 -20.53
N LEU A 174 -31.03 -10.46 -20.27
CA LEU A 174 -32.12 -9.51 -20.06
C LEU A 174 -32.38 -8.58 -21.26
N ASP A 175 -31.50 -8.50 -22.26
CA ASP A 175 -31.64 -7.56 -23.38
C ASP A 175 -32.66 -8.02 -24.40
N ASP A 176 -32.71 -9.33 -24.66
CA ASP A 176 -33.63 -9.91 -25.65
C ASP A 176 -35.04 -10.17 -25.09
N LYS A 177 -35.34 -9.74 -23.85
CA LYS A 177 -36.59 -10.07 -23.15
C LYS A 177 -37.45 -8.83 -22.86
N GLN A 178 -38.74 -8.95 -23.18
CA GLN A 178 -39.77 -7.93 -22.91
C GLN A 178 -40.60 -8.31 -21.67
N ALA A 179 -41.14 -7.30 -20.99
CA ALA A 179 -42.04 -7.50 -19.85
C ALA A 179 -43.43 -7.98 -20.29
N PRO A 180 -44.17 -8.76 -19.48
CA PRO A 180 -43.78 -9.32 -18.18
C PRO A 180 -42.86 -10.55 -18.34
N LEU A 181 -41.77 -10.59 -17.56
CA LEU A 181 -40.81 -11.70 -17.58
C LEU A 181 -40.92 -12.53 -16.30
N LYS A 182 -41.24 -13.82 -16.43
CA LYS A 182 -41.19 -14.77 -15.30
C LYS A 182 -39.77 -15.30 -15.12
N VAL A 183 -39.19 -15.07 -13.95
CA VAL A 183 -37.85 -15.51 -13.57
C VAL A 183 -37.94 -16.40 -12.33
N THR A 184 -37.46 -17.64 -12.46
CA THR A 184 -37.35 -18.58 -11.34
C THR A 184 -35.95 -18.49 -10.74
N PHE A 185 -35.88 -18.16 -9.46
CA PHE A 185 -34.64 -18.16 -8.69
C PHE A 185 -34.47 -19.52 -8.01
N THR A 186 -33.28 -20.10 -8.10
CA THR A 186 -32.96 -21.39 -7.47
C THR A 186 -31.66 -21.31 -6.69
N TYR A 187 -31.43 -22.26 -5.78
CA TYR A 187 -30.20 -22.31 -5.00
C TYR A 187 -29.74 -23.74 -4.73
N SER A 188 -28.43 -23.86 -4.49
CA SER A 188 -27.80 -25.11 -4.07
C SER A 188 -26.97 -24.86 -2.81
N VAL A 189 -26.82 -25.88 -1.98
CA VAL A 189 -26.06 -25.84 -0.73
C VAL A 189 -25.14 -27.05 -0.70
N LYS A 190 -23.84 -26.81 -0.52
CA LYS A 190 -22.85 -27.87 -0.27
C LYS A 190 -22.09 -27.63 1.02
N TRP A 191 -22.04 -28.67 1.85
CA TRP A 191 -21.33 -28.67 3.11
C TRP A 191 -19.97 -29.36 2.96
N HIS A 192 -18.92 -28.73 3.49
CA HIS A 192 -17.55 -29.24 3.42
C HIS A 192 -16.94 -29.37 4.82
N PRO A 193 -16.43 -30.55 5.20
CA PRO A 193 -15.75 -30.69 6.49
C PRO A 193 -14.40 -29.97 6.47
N SER A 194 -14.08 -29.26 7.55
CA SER A 194 -12.84 -28.51 7.76
C SER A 194 -12.15 -28.95 9.04
N LYS A 195 -10.80 -28.95 9.02
CA LYS A 195 -9.97 -29.26 10.20
C LYS A 195 -9.70 -28.03 11.09
N MET A 196 -10.13 -26.84 10.65
CA MET A 196 -9.84 -25.59 11.34
C MET A 196 -10.74 -25.39 12.55
N LEU A 197 -10.16 -24.97 13.69
CA LEU A 197 -10.94 -24.63 14.88
C LEU A 197 -11.74 -23.35 14.67
N HIS A 198 -12.91 -23.26 15.32
CA HIS A 198 -13.76 -22.07 15.27
C HIS A 198 -13.03 -20.79 15.71
N SER A 199 -12.13 -20.88 16.69
CA SER A 199 -11.29 -19.76 17.13
C SER A 199 -10.37 -19.21 16.02
N GLU A 200 -10.04 -20.01 15.02
CA GLU A 200 -9.15 -19.64 13.92
C GLU A 200 -9.91 -19.22 12.65
N ARG A 201 -11.26 -19.24 12.66
CA ARG A 201 -12.12 -18.93 11.50
C ARG A 201 -11.81 -17.57 10.86
N SER A 202 -11.32 -16.62 11.65
CA SER A 202 -10.90 -15.30 11.20
C SER A 202 -9.75 -15.33 10.20
N LYS A 203 -8.79 -16.25 10.37
CA LYS A 203 -7.67 -16.43 9.43
C LYS A 203 -8.15 -16.89 8.05
N ARG A 204 -9.12 -17.81 8.01
CA ARG A 204 -9.70 -18.35 6.76
C ARG A 204 -10.48 -17.31 5.98
N THR A 205 -11.30 -16.54 6.68
CA THR A 205 -12.12 -15.47 6.08
C THR A 205 -11.23 -14.37 5.52
N ASN A 206 -10.21 -13.92 6.28
CA ASN A 206 -9.26 -12.91 5.81
C ASN A 206 -8.49 -13.33 4.56
N ASN A 207 -8.22 -14.62 4.36
CA ASN A 207 -7.48 -15.10 3.19
C ASN A 207 -8.31 -15.15 1.91
N ASN A 208 -9.64 -15.10 2.00
CA ASN A 208 -10.54 -15.37 0.87
C ASN A 208 -11.49 -14.21 0.56
N ASN A 209 -11.05 -12.97 0.84
CA ASN A 209 -11.85 -11.76 0.64
C ASN A 209 -12.31 -11.64 -0.81
N PHE A 210 -13.62 -11.40 -0.99
CA PHE A 210 -14.28 -11.18 -2.28
C PHE A 210 -13.71 -9.99 -3.07
N PHE A 211 -13.11 -9.02 -2.37
CA PHE A 211 -12.40 -7.88 -2.97
C PHE A 211 -10.89 -8.16 -3.01
N PRO A 212 -10.22 -7.90 -4.14
CA PRO A 212 -8.79 -8.13 -4.27
C PRO A 212 -8.01 -7.31 -3.25
N LYS A 213 -7.08 -7.95 -2.55
CA LYS A 213 -6.17 -7.29 -1.61
C LYS A 213 -5.08 -6.56 -2.40
N THR A 214 -4.98 -5.24 -2.29
CA THR A 214 -3.82 -4.47 -2.80
C THR A 214 -2.58 -4.53 -1.90
N LEU A 215 -2.53 -5.53 -0.98
CA LEU A 215 -1.56 -5.64 0.13
C LEU A 215 -0.08 -5.74 -0.28
N GLU A 216 0.25 -6.00 -1.55
CA GLU A 216 1.64 -6.16 -1.98
C GLU A 216 2.43 -4.83 -2.09
N ILE A 217 1.76 -3.66 -2.04
CA ILE A 217 2.42 -2.36 -2.25
C ILE A 217 2.67 -1.59 -0.93
N HIS A 218 2.12 -2.05 0.20
CA HIS A 218 2.07 -1.22 1.41
C HIS A 218 3.41 -1.06 2.14
N TRP A 219 4.16 -2.14 2.35
CA TRP A 219 5.35 -2.12 3.23
C TRP A 219 6.51 -1.28 2.64
N LEU A 220 6.67 -1.27 1.31
CA LEU A 220 7.65 -0.41 0.64
C LEU A 220 7.29 1.08 0.75
N SER A 221 6.01 1.42 0.63
CA SER A 221 5.51 2.78 0.91
C SER A 221 5.78 3.18 2.37
N ILE A 222 5.50 2.28 3.31
CA ILE A 222 5.62 2.53 4.74
C ILE A 222 7.08 2.77 5.13
N ILE A 223 8.01 1.92 4.65
CA ILE A 223 9.44 2.11 4.89
C ILE A 223 9.93 3.41 4.25
N ASN A 224 9.54 3.69 3.00
CA ASN A 224 9.91 4.93 2.32
C ASN A 224 9.39 6.18 3.05
N SER A 225 8.15 6.10 3.57
CA SER A 225 7.54 7.19 4.35
C SER A 225 8.22 7.35 5.72
N MET A 226 8.60 6.26 6.39
CA MET A 226 9.36 6.32 7.65
C MET A 226 10.76 6.90 7.43
N VAL A 227 11.48 6.49 6.38
CA VAL A 227 12.79 7.05 6.03
C VAL A 227 12.68 8.54 5.70
N LEU A 228 11.70 8.93 4.88
CA LEU A 228 11.43 10.34 4.57
C LEU A 228 11.17 11.15 5.84
N VAL A 229 10.40 10.61 6.79
CA VAL A 229 10.11 11.24 8.08
C VAL A 229 11.36 11.39 8.94
N PHE A 230 12.17 10.35 9.08
CA PHE A 230 13.41 10.44 9.87
C PHE A 230 14.38 11.46 9.27
N LEU A 231 14.48 11.51 7.94
CA LEU A 231 15.25 12.54 7.24
C LEU A 231 14.68 13.95 7.47
N LEU A 232 13.36 14.11 7.44
CA LEU A 232 12.69 15.39 7.71
C LEU A 232 12.90 15.86 9.16
N ILE A 233 12.74 14.96 10.14
CA ILE A 233 13.00 15.27 11.56
C ILE A 233 14.47 15.63 11.76
N GLY A 234 15.39 14.83 11.22
CA GLY A 234 16.83 15.10 11.27
C GLY A 234 17.19 16.44 10.64
N PHE A 235 16.63 16.75 9.47
CA PHE A 235 16.82 18.03 8.79
C PHE A 235 16.31 19.22 9.62
N VAL A 236 15.10 19.11 10.20
CA VAL A 236 14.53 20.16 11.06
C VAL A 236 15.37 20.35 12.33
N ILE A 237 15.82 19.27 12.98
CA ILE A 237 16.69 19.33 14.17
C ILE A 237 18.04 19.97 13.83
N ILE A 238 18.66 19.62 12.69
CA ILE A 238 19.93 20.22 12.25
C ILE A 238 19.75 21.72 12.01
N ILE A 239 18.69 22.13 11.30
CA ILE A 239 18.39 23.55 11.07
C ILE A 239 18.22 24.27 12.41
N LEU A 240 17.38 23.74 13.30
CA LEU A 240 17.10 24.35 14.60
C LEU A 240 18.39 24.47 15.43
N THR A 241 19.20 23.42 15.51
CA THR A 241 20.46 23.39 16.24
C THR A 241 21.49 24.35 15.65
N ARG A 242 21.59 24.41 14.31
CA ARG A 242 22.51 25.33 13.62
C ARG A 242 22.12 26.78 13.84
N VAL A 243 20.83 27.11 13.74
CA VAL A 243 20.32 28.47 13.97
C VAL A 243 20.47 28.84 15.44
N LEU A 244 20.09 27.97 16.37
CA LEU A 244 20.30 28.19 17.81
C LEU A 244 21.77 28.42 18.13
N LYS A 245 22.68 27.58 17.62
CA LYS A 245 24.13 27.72 17.84
C LYS A 245 24.66 29.05 17.29
N ASN A 246 24.19 29.47 16.12
CA ASN A 246 24.57 30.74 15.50
C ASN A 246 24.02 31.94 16.29
N ASP A 247 22.78 31.87 16.76
CA ASP A 247 22.19 32.90 17.60
C ASP A 247 22.89 32.97 18.97
N PHE A 248 23.18 31.84 19.61
CA PHE A 248 23.96 31.80 20.86
C PHE A 248 25.37 32.36 20.68
N ALA A 249 26.05 32.05 19.57
CA ALA A 249 27.37 32.61 19.28
C ALA A 249 27.31 34.13 19.09
N ARG A 250 26.23 34.65 18.49
CA ARG A 250 26.00 36.09 18.33
C ARG A 250 25.75 36.79 19.67
N TYR A 251 25.01 36.17 20.60
CA TYR A 251 24.74 36.79 21.91
C TYR A 251 25.87 36.64 22.94
N ASN A 252 26.76 35.65 22.78
CA ASN A 252 27.90 35.41 23.66
C ASN A 252 29.21 36.01 23.13
N GLY A 253 29.24 36.49 21.88
CA GLY A 253 30.46 36.98 21.20
C GLY A 253 30.82 38.44 21.47
N ASP A 254 29.98 39.20 22.16
CA ASP A 254 30.10 40.67 22.33
C ASP A 254 30.57 41.09 23.74
N GLU A 255 31.25 40.22 24.50
CA GLU A 255 31.83 40.61 25.81
C GLU A 255 33.25 41.22 25.71
N GLU A 256 33.87 41.37 24.51
CA GLU A 256 35.27 41.83 24.38
C GLU A 256 35.58 43.03 23.43
N GLU A 257 34.62 43.72 22.81
CA GLU A 257 34.92 44.96 22.06
C GLU A 257 33.92 46.11 22.37
N ASP A 258 34.34 47.02 23.26
CA ASP A 258 33.75 48.35 23.45
C ASP A 258 33.95 49.19 22.15
N ASP A 259 32.88 49.47 21.38
CA ASP A 259 32.65 50.68 20.53
C ASP A 259 31.63 50.51 19.37
N ILE A 260 30.60 49.67 19.49
CA ILE A 260 29.45 49.65 18.53
C ILE A 260 28.16 49.94 19.31
N PRO A 261 27.24 50.81 18.83
CA PRO A 261 25.98 51.07 19.52
C PRO A 261 25.24 49.75 19.78
N GLU A 262 24.78 49.54 21.02
CA GLU A 262 23.87 48.44 21.39
C GLU A 262 22.57 48.56 20.58
N ASP A 263 22.58 48.07 19.35
CA ASP A 263 21.37 47.68 18.66
C ASP A 263 20.88 46.40 19.35
N ASP A 264 20.17 46.57 20.47
CA ASP A 264 19.31 45.55 21.07
C ASP A 264 18.45 44.99 19.91
N ASN A 265 18.84 43.87 19.31
CA ASN A 265 18.17 43.26 18.15
C ASN A 265 17.77 41.82 18.49
N GLY A 266 16.56 41.40 18.13
CA GLY A 266 16.09 40.00 18.28
C GLY A 266 15.46 39.64 19.64
N TRP A 267 15.87 38.52 20.24
CA TRP A 267 15.19 37.88 21.39
C TRP A 267 15.21 38.75 22.67
N LYS A 268 16.26 39.55 22.85
CA LYS A 268 16.44 40.45 24.00
C LYS A 268 15.36 41.54 24.05
N ILE A 269 14.88 42.02 22.90
CA ILE A 269 13.83 43.03 22.86
C ILE A 269 12.44 42.45 23.15
N ILE A 270 12.13 41.31 22.51
CA ILE A 270 10.79 40.72 22.58
C ILE A 270 10.49 40.04 23.91
N HIS A 271 11.49 39.79 24.76
CA HIS A 271 11.29 39.14 26.06
C HIS A 271 10.17 39.83 26.87
N SER A 272 10.00 41.14 26.70
CA SER A 272 8.97 41.93 27.39
C SER A 272 7.55 41.84 26.80
N ASP A 273 7.35 41.14 25.68
CA ASP A 273 6.08 41.00 24.97
C ASP A 273 5.71 39.56 24.55
N VAL A 274 6.66 38.60 24.57
CA VAL A 274 6.46 37.19 24.14
C VAL A 274 5.28 36.51 24.84
N PHE A 275 5.07 36.76 26.13
CA PHE A 275 4.03 36.12 26.94
C PHE A 275 2.69 36.86 26.93
N ARG A 276 2.49 37.81 26.02
CA ARG A 276 1.21 38.53 25.90
C ARG A 276 0.12 37.56 25.42
N PHE A 277 -0.95 37.43 26.20
CA PHE A 277 -2.04 36.52 25.90
C PHE A 277 -2.74 36.84 24.56
N PRO A 278 -3.25 35.82 23.85
CA PRO A 278 -3.87 36.00 22.54
C PRO A 278 -5.21 36.75 22.62
N LYS A 279 -5.54 37.46 21.53
CA LYS A 279 -6.91 37.94 21.30
C LYS A 279 -7.87 36.74 21.24
N PHE A 280 -9.09 36.88 21.76
CA PHE A 280 -10.08 35.79 21.83
C PHE A 280 -9.62 34.54 22.60
N LYS A 281 -9.03 34.72 23.79
CA LYS A 281 -8.57 33.63 24.67
C LYS A 281 -9.59 32.53 24.94
N THR A 282 -10.90 32.85 24.95
CA THR A 282 -11.98 31.86 25.11
C THR A 282 -12.02 30.86 23.95
N LEU A 283 -11.91 31.31 22.70
CA LEU A 283 -11.92 30.45 21.52
C LEU A 283 -10.62 29.62 21.44
N PHE A 284 -9.49 30.26 21.73
CA PHE A 284 -8.19 29.59 21.75
C PHE A 284 -8.17 28.40 22.72
N CYS A 285 -8.61 28.60 23.96
CA CYS A 285 -8.66 27.53 24.96
C CYS A 285 -9.67 26.44 24.61
N ALA A 286 -10.79 26.80 23.96
CA ALA A 286 -11.76 25.82 23.47
C ALA A 286 -11.18 24.91 22.37
N ILE A 287 -10.46 25.49 21.39
CA ILE A 287 -9.76 24.73 20.34
C ILE A 287 -8.72 23.79 20.97
N LEU A 288 -7.94 24.27 21.95
CA LEU A 288 -6.97 23.42 22.66
C LEU A 288 -7.62 22.23 23.36
N GLY A 289 -8.74 22.46 24.08
CA GLY A 289 -9.49 21.38 24.74
C GLY A 289 -10.00 20.35 23.75
N VAL A 290 -10.65 20.79 22.67
CA VAL A 290 -11.17 19.91 21.63
C VAL A 290 -10.05 19.12 20.94
N GLY A 291 -8.92 19.77 20.62
CA GLY A 291 -7.75 19.08 20.06
C GLY A 291 -7.20 17.99 20.99
N SER A 292 -7.10 18.26 22.29
CA SER A 292 -6.59 17.30 23.28
C SER A 292 -7.52 16.11 23.46
N GLN A 293 -8.84 16.33 23.39
CA GLN A 293 -9.83 15.26 23.35
C GLN A 293 -9.64 14.36 22.14
N PHE A 294 -9.51 14.95 20.94
CA PHE A 294 -9.33 14.22 19.70
C PHE A 294 -8.05 13.37 19.68
N ILE A 295 -6.93 13.90 20.16
CA ILE A 295 -5.69 13.12 20.37
C ILE A 295 -5.95 11.94 21.32
N SER A 296 -6.70 12.16 22.40
CA SER A 296 -7.01 11.10 23.37
C SER A 296 -7.91 10.01 22.76
N VAL A 297 -8.89 10.40 21.93
CA VAL A 297 -9.77 9.47 21.21
C VAL A 297 -8.97 8.66 20.19
N ALA A 298 -8.18 9.32 19.34
CA ALA A 298 -7.37 8.66 18.33
C ALA A 298 -6.37 7.67 18.95
N THR A 299 -5.64 8.11 19.99
CA THR A 299 -4.72 7.25 20.74
C THR A 299 -5.44 6.07 21.39
N GLY A 300 -6.61 6.29 22.00
CA GLY A 300 -7.39 5.22 22.62
C GLY A 300 -7.89 4.18 21.62
N ILE A 301 -8.42 4.61 20.46
CA ILE A 301 -8.86 3.70 19.39
C ILE A 301 -7.69 2.87 18.87
N LEU A 302 -6.55 3.51 18.59
CA LEU A 302 -5.37 2.80 18.06
C LEU A 302 -4.80 1.80 19.07
N ILE A 303 -4.73 2.14 20.36
CA ILE A 303 -4.29 1.20 21.40
C ILE A 303 -5.25 0.00 21.50
N MET A 304 -6.57 0.25 21.52
CA MET A 304 -7.55 -0.85 21.53
C MET A 304 -7.43 -1.74 20.28
N ALA A 305 -7.13 -1.15 19.13
CA ALA A 305 -6.93 -1.88 17.88
C ALA A 305 -5.65 -2.72 17.88
N VAL A 306 -4.53 -2.19 18.38
CA VAL A 306 -3.26 -2.93 18.52
C VAL A 306 -3.36 -4.06 19.54
N LEU A 307 -4.13 -3.87 20.61
CA LEU A 307 -4.42 -4.92 21.60
C LEU A 307 -5.40 -5.98 21.08
N GLY A 308 -5.88 -5.87 19.84
CA GLY A 308 -6.79 -6.84 19.22
C GLY A 308 -8.20 -6.84 19.81
N MET A 309 -8.63 -5.73 20.45
CA MET A 309 -9.96 -5.63 21.08
C MET A 309 -11.09 -5.56 20.04
N PHE A 310 -10.78 -5.21 18.79
CA PHE A 310 -11.75 -5.22 17.70
C PHE A 310 -11.70 -6.56 16.97
N ASN A 311 -12.77 -7.35 17.13
CA ASN A 311 -12.89 -8.62 16.42
C ASN A 311 -13.13 -8.34 14.93
N VAL A 312 -12.34 -8.99 14.08
CA VAL A 312 -12.29 -8.86 12.62
C VAL A 312 -13.65 -9.03 11.93
N HIS A 313 -14.63 -9.65 12.61
CA HIS A 313 -15.97 -9.95 12.06
C HIS A 313 -17.08 -9.00 12.51
N ARG A 314 -16.85 -8.13 13.51
CA ARG A 314 -17.87 -7.19 14.01
C ARG A 314 -17.41 -5.76 13.77
N HIS A 315 -17.51 -5.31 12.52
CA HIS A 315 -17.13 -3.94 12.09
C HIS A 315 -17.80 -2.84 12.94
N GLY A 316 -19.06 -3.06 13.35
CA GLY A 316 -19.79 -2.15 14.22
C GLY A 316 -19.12 -1.86 15.58
N SER A 317 -18.23 -2.73 16.06
CA SER A 317 -17.57 -2.55 17.35
C SER A 317 -16.66 -1.32 17.40
N ILE A 318 -15.99 -0.97 16.29
CA ILE A 318 -15.11 0.21 16.21
C ILE A 318 -15.92 1.50 16.26
N ASN A 319 -17.01 1.58 15.48
CA ASN A 319 -17.89 2.75 15.45
C ASN A 319 -18.55 2.99 16.82
N ALA A 320 -19.05 1.93 17.46
CA ALA A 320 -19.61 2.00 18.80
C ALA A 320 -18.55 2.43 19.84
N ALA A 321 -17.36 1.82 19.83
CA ALA A 321 -16.28 2.18 20.74
C ALA A 321 -15.84 3.64 20.56
N SER A 322 -15.81 4.14 19.33
CA SER A 322 -15.46 5.53 19.02
C SER A 322 -16.44 6.52 19.67
N ILE A 323 -17.75 6.24 19.62
CA ILE A 323 -18.78 7.09 20.23
C ILE A 323 -18.64 7.12 21.76
N PHE A 324 -18.49 5.95 22.39
CA PHE A 324 -18.33 5.87 23.84
C PHE A 324 -17.03 6.53 24.29
N LEU A 325 -15.92 6.28 23.57
CA LEU A 325 -14.63 6.89 23.88
C LEU A 325 -14.68 8.41 23.72
N TYR A 326 -15.35 8.94 22.70
CA TYR A 326 -15.58 10.38 22.54
C TYR A 326 -16.34 10.97 23.73
N ALA A 327 -17.40 10.30 24.19
CA ALA A 327 -18.15 10.74 25.36
C ALA A 327 -17.29 10.72 26.65
N PHE A 328 -16.52 9.66 26.90
CA PHE A 328 -15.67 9.56 28.10
C PHE A 328 -14.48 10.55 28.10
N THR A 329 -13.86 10.77 26.95
CA THR A 329 -12.73 11.71 26.80
C THR A 329 -13.17 13.17 26.81
N SER A 330 -14.48 13.46 26.79
CA SER A 330 -15.02 14.83 26.88
C SER A 330 -14.59 15.56 28.17
N CYS A 331 -14.27 14.83 29.25
CA CYS A 331 -13.73 15.42 30.47
C CYS A 331 -12.32 16.03 30.28
N ILE A 332 -11.50 15.46 29.39
CA ILE A 332 -10.16 15.98 29.07
C ILE A 332 -10.29 17.32 28.36
N SER A 333 -11.25 17.42 27.43
CA SER A 333 -11.58 18.66 26.71
C SER A 333 -11.92 19.79 27.67
N GLY A 334 -12.84 19.53 28.59
CA GLY A 334 -13.24 20.51 29.61
C GLY A 334 -12.10 20.90 30.55
N TYR A 335 -11.29 19.92 30.98
CA TYR A 335 -10.15 20.14 31.87
C TYR A 335 -9.11 21.07 31.22
N VAL A 336 -8.63 20.73 30.03
CA VAL A 336 -7.58 21.50 29.32
C VAL A 336 -8.08 22.91 28.98
N ALA A 337 -9.31 23.04 28.48
CA ALA A 337 -9.89 24.33 28.12
C ALA A 337 -10.01 25.26 29.35
N ALA A 338 -10.64 24.77 30.44
CA ALA A 338 -10.85 25.59 31.63
C ALA A 338 -9.55 25.90 32.38
N ASN A 339 -8.61 24.96 32.44
CA ASN A 339 -7.31 25.16 33.10
C ASN A 339 -6.52 26.28 32.39
N MET A 340 -6.38 26.19 31.07
CA MET A 340 -5.65 27.19 30.30
C MET A 340 -6.38 28.54 30.29
N TYR A 341 -7.71 28.54 30.19
CA TYR A 341 -8.50 29.77 30.24
C TYR A 341 -8.34 30.50 31.58
N ARG A 342 -8.26 29.75 32.69
CA ARG A 342 -8.03 30.32 34.02
C ARG A 342 -6.61 30.86 34.17
N LYS A 343 -5.60 30.13 33.68
CA LYS A 343 -4.19 30.60 33.61
C LYS A 343 -4.04 31.91 32.83
N MET A 344 -4.83 32.12 31.78
CA MET A 344 -4.88 33.38 31.01
C MET A 344 -5.76 34.49 31.67
N GLY A 345 -6.09 34.36 32.95
CA GLY A 345 -6.93 35.33 33.67
C GLY A 345 -8.39 35.39 33.19
N GLY A 346 -8.92 34.29 32.66
CA GLY A 346 -10.32 34.15 32.30
C GLY A 346 -11.24 34.00 33.52
N GLN A 347 -12.37 34.72 33.54
CA GLN A 347 -13.37 34.65 34.61
C GLN A 347 -14.61 33.86 34.18
N ASN A 348 -15.06 34.04 32.94
CA ASN A 348 -16.29 33.42 32.40
C ASN A 348 -16.05 31.97 31.92
N TRP A 349 -15.61 31.09 32.82
CA TRP A 349 -15.22 29.71 32.48
C TRP A 349 -16.40 28.86 31.99
N VAL A 350 -17.62 29.13 32.46
CA VAL A 350 -18.84 28.46 31.98
C VAL A 350 -19.03 28.68 30.48
N TRP A 351 -18.80 29.92 30.01
CA TRP A 351 -18.94 30.23 28.59
C TRP A 351 -17.86 29.55 27.76
N ASN A 352 -16.64 29.47 28.30
CA ASN A 352 -15.56 28.70 27.67
C ASN A 352 -15.95 27.22 27.51
N ILE A 353 -16.52 26.59 28.53
CA ILE A 353 -16.94 25.18 28.47
C ILE A 353 -18.08 24.93 27.47
N ASN A 354 -19.10 25.78 27.44
CA ASN A 354 -20.17 25.64 26.46
C ASN A 354 -19.64 25.82 25.03
N LEU A 355 -18.71 26.76 24.82
CA LEU A 355 -18.04 26.91 23.53
C LEU A 355 -17.22 25.66 23.18
N THR A 356 -16.43 25.12 24.10
CA THR A 356 -15.66 23.87 23.92
C THR A 356 -16.56 22.71 23.51
N SER A 357 -17.71 22.54 24.17
CA SER A 357 -18.65 21.46 23.83
C SER A 357 -19.33 21.65 22.47
N ALA A 358 -19.67 22.90 22.12
CA ALA A 358 -20.35 23.22 20.86
C ALA A 358 -19.42 23.27 19.64
N LEU A 359 -18.12 23.52 19.83
CA LEU A 359 -17.16 23.85 18.76
C LEU A 359 -17.08 22.79 17.67
N PHE A 360 -17.09 21.50 18.04
CA PHE A 360 -17.16 20.39 17.08
C PHE A 360 -18.57 19.82 16.93
N ALA A 361 -19.33 19.72 18.04
CA ALA A 361 -20.63 19.07 18.05
C ALA A 361 -21.65 19.77 17.11
N LEU A 362 -21.67 21.10 17.06
CA LEU A 362 -22.62 21.84 16.23
C LEU A 362 -22.31 21.68 14.72
N PRO A 363 -21.07 21.92 14.23
CA PRO A 363 -20.71 21.61 12.85
C PRO A 363 -20.94 20.15 12.48
N PHE A 364 -20.62 19.21 13.37
CA PHE A 364 -20.90 17.79 13.17
C PHE A 364 -22.39 17.56 12.93
N PHE A 365 -23.26 18.10 13.79
CA PHE A 365 -24.71 17.93 13.67
C PHE A 365 -25.27 18.53 12.39
N ILE A 366 -24.75 19.68 11.95
CA ILE A 366 -25.19 20.34 10.72
C ILE A 366 -24.82 19.49 9.49
N VAL A 367 -23.55 19.10 9.38
CA VAL A 367 -23.07 18.29 8.25
C VAL A 367 -23.77 16.95 8.24
N TRP A 368 -23.84 16.27 9.38
CA TRP A 368 -24.52 15.00 9.53
C TRP A 368 -26.01 15.10 9.19
N SER A 369 -26.72 16.15 9.64
CA SER A 369 -28.15 16.31 9.32
C SER A 369 -28.37 16.48 7.81
N PHE A 370 -27.47 17.22 7.14
CA PHE A 370 -27.53 17.39 5.69
C PHE A 370 -27.25 16.07 4.95
N THR A 371 -26.14 15.37 5.28
CA THR A 371 -25.80 14.09 4.64
C THR A 371 -26.88 13.03 4.89
N ASN A 372 -27.37 12.92 6.13
CA ASN A 372 -28.44 12.01 6.50
C ASN A 372 -29.76 12.34 5.77
N SER A 373 -30.08 13.63 5.57
CA SER A 373 -31.28 14.02 4.80
C SER A 373 -31.20 13.58 3.34
N VAL A 374 -30.02 13.69 2.71
CA VAL A 374 -29.79 13.20 1.35
C VAL A 374 -29.89 11.67 1.32
N ALA A 375 -29.29 10.96 2.28
CA ALA A 375 -29.41 9.50 2.38
C ALA A 375 -30.87 9.03 2.54
N TRP A 376 -31.66 9.75 3.36
CA TRP A 376 -33.10 9.50 3.50
C TRP A 376 -33.87 9.74 2.20
N ALA A 377 -33.55 10.81 1.46
CA ALA A 377 -34.20 11.10 0.17
C ALA A 377 -33.94 10.03 -0.89
N TYR A 378 -32.77 9.37 -0.85
CA TYR A 378 -32.42 8.26 -1.73
C TYR A 378 -32.91 6.89 -1.22
N GLY A 379 -33.41 6.78 0.01
CA GLY A 379 -33.78 5.48 0.60
C GLY A 379 -32.59 4.59 0.94
N SER A 380 -31.40 5.19 1.14
CA SER A 380 -30.15 4.49 1.47
C SER A 380 -30.21 3.88 2.87
N THR A 381 -29.55 2.74 3.08
CA THR A 381 -29.39 2.12 4.40
C THR A 381 -28.39 2.85 5.29
N GLN A 382 -27.57 3.75 4.73
CA GLN A 382 -26.74 4.68 5.51
C GLN A 382 -27.57 5.71 6.26
N ALA A 383 -28.82 5.95 5.84
CA ALA A 383 -29.74 6.81 6.56
C ALA A 383 -29.99 6.24 7.97
N LEU A 384 -29.60 6.99 9.00
CA LEU A 384 -29.78 6.58 10.38
C LEU A 384 -31.26 6.71 10.77
N PRO A 385 -31.85 5.69 11.43
CA PRO A 385 -33.20 5.77 11.96
C PRO A 385 -33.28 6.84 13.05
N TRP A 386 -34.41 7.54 13.14
CA TRP A 386 -34.61 8.60 14.13
C TRP A 386 -34.37 8.13 15.58
N GLN A 387 -34.65 6.87 15.89
CA GLN A 387 -34.38 6.29 17.21
C GLN A 387 -32.88 6.27 17.55
N THR A 388 -32.05 5.89 16.58
CA THR A 388 -30.59 5.89 16.72
C THR A 388 -30.08 7.32 16.87
N VAL A 389 -30.65 8.27 16.14
CA VAL A 389 -30.30 9.71 16.25
C VAL A 389 -30.58 10.22 17.65
N LEU A 390 -31.76 9.94 18.20
CA LEU A 390 -32.10 10.33 19.58
C LEU A 390 -31.20 9.65 20.61
N LEU A 391 -30.81 8.40 20.38
CA LEU A 391 -29.86 7.71 21.25
C LEU A 391 -28.49 8.41 21.24
N LEU A 392 -27.93 8.74 20.08
CA LEU A 392 -26.65 9.44 19.96
C LEU A 392 -26.70 10.83 20.60
N LEU A 393 -27.78 11.58 20.37
CA LEU A 393 -28.04 12.85 21.04
C LEU A 393 -28.11 12.70 22.55
N SER A 394 -28.79 11.66 23.04
CA SER A 394 -28.89 11.38 24.48
C SER A 394 -27.52 11.05 25.09
N VAL A 395 -26.68 10.27 24.41
CA VAL A 395 -25.30 10.03 24.85
C VAL A 395 -24.51 11.34 24.94
N TRP A 396 -24.64 12.23 23.97
CA TRP A 396 -23.97 13.52 24.03
C TRP A 396 -24.50 14.42 25.16
N ILE A 397 -25.84 14.54 25.32
CA ILE A 397 -26.48 15.40 26.33
C ILE A 397 -26.28 14.88 27.76
N PHE A 398 -26.42 13.58 27.99
CA PHE A 398 -26.42 13.00 29.33
C PHE A 398 -25.06 12.47 29.78
N LEU A 399 -24.15 12.15 28.84
CA LEU A 399 -22.81 11.66 29.17
C LEU A 399 -21.73 12.68 28.78
N GLY A 400 -21.65 13.05 27.49
CA GLY A 400 -20.56 13.90 26.98
C GLY A 400 -20.53 15.32 27.58
N TYR A 401 -21.65 16.04 27.53
CA TYR A 401 -21.73 17.42 28.01
C TYR A 401 -21.51 17.54 29.53
N PRO A 402 -22.14 16.72 30.40
CA PRO A 402 -21.86 16.73 31.84
C PRO A 402 -20.42 16.38 32.17
N LEU A 403 -19.82 15.40 31.48
CA LEU A 403 -18.39 15.09 31.65
C LEU A 403 -17.49 16.25 31.25
N THR A 404 -17.86 17.01 30.22
CA THR A 404 -17.15 18.24 29.83
C THR A 404 -17.20 19.29 30.95
N ILE A 405 -18.37 19.48 31.57
CA ILE A 405 -18.53 20.39 32.71
C ILE A 405 -17.70 19.93 33.92
N ILE A 406 -17.76 18.64 34.27
CA ILE A 406 -16.98 18.05 35.37
C ILE A 406 -15.49 18.29 35.12
N GLY A 407 -15.01 17.98 33.91
CA GLY A 407 -13.65 18.29 33.48
C GLY A 407 -13.31 19.77 33.66
N GLY A 408 -14.20 20.67 33.25
CA GLY A 408 -14.06 22.11 33.42
C GLY A 408 -13.98 22.57 34.88
N ILE A 409 -14.74 21.96 35.77
CA ILE A 409 -14.72 22.23 37.21
C ILE A 409 -13.37 21.80 37.82
N PHE A 410 -12.85 20.63 37.45
CA PHE A 410 -11.51 20.22 37.86
C PHE A 410 -10.43 21.14 37.27
N GLY A 411 -10.54 21.47 35.98
CA GLY A 411 -9.60 22.32 35.27
C GLY A 411 -9.48 23.71 35.89
N LYS A 412 -10.60 24.36 36.23
CA LYS A 412 -10.59 25.68 36.87
C LYS A 412 -10.06 25.66 38.31
N ASN A 413 -10.33 24.59 39.06
CA ASN A 413 -9.98 24.48 40.47
C ASN A 413 -8.50 24.11 40.67
N TRP A 414 -7.92 23.35 39.75
CA TRP A 414 -6.50 22.98 39.74
C TRP A 414 -5.65 23.86 38.83
N ALA A 415 -6.22 24.96 38.32
CA ALA A 415 -5.45 25.94 37.58
C ALA A 415 -4.53 26.72 38.54
N GLY A 416 -3.23 26.45 38.45
CA GLY A 416 -2.20 27.30 39.04
C GLY A 416 -2.05 28.65 38.33
N SER A 417 -1.06 29.45 38.76
CA SER A 417 -0.63 30.64 38.02
C SER A 417 -0.06 30.25 36.65
N PHE A 418 -0.12 31.19 35.70
CA PHE A 418 0.68 31.10 34.49
C PHE A 418 2.09 31.57 34.82
N ASP A 419 3.03 30.64 34.90
CA ASP A 419 4.42 30.92 35.29
C ASP A 419 5.21 31.44 34.08
N ALA A 420 5.00 32.73 33.77
CA ALA A 420 5.80 33.42 32.75
C ALA A 420 7.18 33.80 33.33
N PRO A 421 8.29 33.47 32.63
CA PRO A 421 9.65 33.85 33.04
C PRO A 421 9.87 35.37 33.20
N CYS A 422 9.07 36.18 32.51
CA CYS A 422 9.15 37.63 32.52
C CYS A 422 7.77 38.29 32.43
N ARG A 423 7.64 39.46 33.04
CA ARG A 423 6.40 40.26 33.04
C ARG A 423 6.26 41.03 31.74
N THR A 424 5.04 41.08 31.21
CA THR A 424 4.73 41.82 29.98
C THR A 424 4.58 43.33 30.24
N LYS A 425 5.04 44.15 29.29
CA LYS A 425 4.81 45.62 29.30
C LYS A 425 3.34 45.95 29.05
N ASN A 426 2.87 47.10 29.54
CA ASN A 426 1.48 47.52 29.34
C ASN A 426 1.18 47.85 27.86
N ILE A 427 2.11 48.53 27.19
CA ILE A 427 2.00 48.93 25.78
C ILE A 427 2.69 47.87 24.92
N ALA A 428 2.00 47.40 23.89
CA ALA A 428 2.55 46.44 22.93
C ALA A 428 3.48 47.16 21.94
N ARG A 429 4.64 46.57 21.66
CA ARG A 429 5.57 47.05 20.63
C ARG A 429 4.99 46.90 19.23
N GLU A 430 5.39 47.80 18.33
CA GLU A 430 5.08 47.70 16.90
C GLU A 430 5.87 46.55 16.24
N ILE A 431 5.21 45.80 15.37
CA ILE A 431 5.81 44.62 14.73
C ILE A 431 6.43 45.04 13.40
N PRO A 432 7.71 44.76 13.14
CA PRO A 432 8.37 45.10 11.89
C PRO A 432 7.66 44.51 10.66
N SER A 433 7.66 45.22 9.54
CA SER A 433 7.16 44.68 8.28
C SER A 433 8.07 43.57 7.78
N VAL A 434 7.53 42.36 7.62
CA VAL A 434 8.28 41.20 7.15
C VAL A 434 8.06 40.95 5.65
N PRO A 435 9.05 40.42 4.92
CA PRO A 435 8.88 39.97 3.54
C PRO A 435 7.78 38.91 3.39
N TRP A 436 7.21 38.79 2.18
CA TRP A 436 6.06 37.90 1.91
C TRP A 436 6.28 36.43 2.31
N TYR A 437 7.51 35.91 2.19
CA TYR A 437 7.85 34.52 2.52
C TYR A 437 7.90 34.26 4.04
N ARG A 438 7.86 35.31 4.87
CA ARG A 438 7.72 35.24 6.34
C ARG A 438 6.31 35.60 6.80
N SER A 439 5.36 35.74 5.88
CA SER A 439 3.95 36.01 6.18
C SER A 439 3.26 34.82 6.86
N CYS A 440 2.09 35.06 7.46
CA CYS A 440 1.31 34.00 8.11
C CYS A 440 0.92 32.89 7.12
N LEU A 441 0.55 33.26 5.90
CA LEU A 441 0.17 32.32 4.85
C LEU A 441 1.34 31.44 4.43
N ALA A 442 2.54 32.02 4.25
CA ALA A 442 3.75 31.25 3.94
C ALA A 442 4.11 30.25 5.06
N HIS A 443 4.00 30.67 6.34
CA HIS A 443 4.19 29.77 7.47
C HIS A 443 3.14 28.64 7.54
N CYS A 444 1.88 28.91 7.17
CA CYS A 444 0.85 27.87 7.09
C CYS A 444 1.14 26.92 5.92
N VAL A 445 1.57 27.41 4.76
CA VAL A 445 1.93 26.54 3.63
C VAL A 445 3.10 25.62 4.00
N ILE A 446 4.18 26.16 4.58
CA ILE A 446 5.34 25.35 5.01
C ILE A 446 4.95 24.40 6.15
N GLY A 447 4.23 24.92 7.15
CA GLY A 447 3.80 24.19 8.33
C GLY A 447 2.87 23.02 8.03
N GLY A 448 2.05 23.12 6.98
CA GLY A 448 1.14 22.06 6.56
C GLY A 448 1.71 21.13 5.48
N PHE A 449 2.49 21.66 4.53
CA PHE A 449 3.03 20.87 3.41
C PHE A 449 4.00 19.79 3.88
N LEU A 450 4.86 20.12 4.85
CA LEU A 450 5.88 19.20 5.33
C LEU A 450 5.28 17.99 6.08
N PRO A 451 4.40 18.16 7.09
CA PRO A 451 3.69 17.02 7.69
C PRO A 451 2.82 16.26 6.68
N PHE A 452 2.18 16.96 5.75
CA PHE A 452 1.41 16.32 4.67
C PHE A 452 2.28 15.44 3.77
N SER A 453 3.44 15.94 3.35
CA SER A 453 4.37 15.20 2.48
C SER A 453 4.80 13.88 3.12
N ALA A 454 5.06 13.91 4.43
CA ALA A 454 5.44 12.75 5.24
C ALA A 454 4.37 11.67 5.31
N ILE A 455 3.08 12.04 5.25
CA ILE A 455 1.95 11.09 5.30
C ILE A 455 1.30 10.84 3.95
N SER A 456 1.73 11.50 2.87
CA SER A 456 1.01 11.55 1.59
C SER A 456 0.78 10.17 0.96
N VAL A 457 1.74 9.26 1.11
CA VAL A 457 1.61 7.89 0.59
C VAL A 457 0.70 7.05 1.47
N GLU A 458 0.82 7.15 2.79
CA GLU A 458 -0.07 6.45 3.74
C GLU A 458 -1.51 6.97 3.66
N LEU A 459 -1.68 8.25 3.36
CA LEU A 459 -2.98 8.87 3.15
C LEU A 459 -3.74 8.25 1.97
N TYR A 460 -3.03 7.86 0.91
CA TYR A 460 -3.64 7.11 -0.21
C TYR A 460 -4.28 5.82 0.29
N TYR A 461 -3.57 5.05 1.10
CA TYR A 461 -4.07 3.77 1.60
C TYR A 461 -5.17 3.92 2.64
N ILE A 462 -5.07 4.94 3.50
CA ILE A 462 -6.15 5.32 4.41
C ILE A 462 -7.40 5.66 3.61
N PHE A 463 -7.29 6.44 2.54
CA PHE A 463 -8.42 6.77 1.66
C PHE A 463 -8.94 5.56 0.88
N SER A 464 -8.06 4.68 0.41
CA SER A 464 -8.44 3.43 -0.26
C SER A 464 -9.16 2.46 0.68
N THR A 465 -8.84 2.47 1.97
CA THR A 465 -9.52 1.61 2.96
C THR A 465 -10.83 2.24 3.46
N LEU A 466 -10.82 3.54 3.77
CA LEU A 466 -12.01 4.24 4.28
C LEU A 466 -13.07 4.44 3.20
N TRP A 467 -12.63 4.79 1.99
CA TRP A 467 -13.50 5.13 0.85
C TRP A 467 -13.44 4.11 -0.29
N GLY A 468 -12.65 3.04 -0.17
CA GLY A 468 -12.73 1.88 -1.04
C GLY A 468 -13.44 0.72 -0.36
N ARG A 469 -13.71 -0.35 -1.11
CA ARG A 469 -14.39 -1.55 -0.61
C ARG A 469 -13.44 -2.51 0.12
N GLU A 470 -12.16 -2.15 0.29
CA GLU A 470 -11.20 -2.89 1.11
C GLU A 470 -11.56 -2.70 2.59
N GLN A 471 -12.50 -3.50 3.10
CA GLN A 471 -13.09 -3.32 4.43
C GLN A 471 -12.14 -3.57 5.61
N GLN A 472 -10.86 -3.85 5.39
CA GLN A 472 -9.94 -4.18 6.47
C GLN A 472 -8.54 -3.65 6.22
N TYR A 473 -8.21 -2.53 6.87
CA TYR A 473 -6.82 -2.20 7.16
C TYR A 473 -6.36 -3.11 8.29
N THR A 474 -5.77 -4.26 7.97
CA THR A 474 -5.35 -5.26 8.97
C THR A 474 -4.07 -4.86 9.72
N LEU A 475 -3.49 -3.70 9.41
CA LEU A 475 -2.19 -3.26 9.89
C LEU A 475 -2.31 -2.12 10.91
N TYR A 476 -3.16 -2.25 11.93
CA TYR A 476 -3.32 -1.23 12.98
C TYR A 476 -2.00 -0.81 13.65
N GLY A 477 -1.02 -1.71 13.73
CA GLY A 477 0.33 -1.39 14.22
C GLY A 477 1.04 -0.34 13.37
N ILE A 478 0.91 -0.41 12.04
CA ILE A 478 1.49 0.58 11.13
C ILE A 478 0.76 1.92 11.25
N LEU A 479 -0.57 1.91 11.32
CA LEU A 479 -1.35 3.13 11.50
C LEU A 479 -0.97 3.86 12.80
N PHE A 480 -0.67 3.11 13.86
CA PHE A 480 -0.16 3.65 15.13
C PHE A 480 1.22 4.31 14.97
N VAL A 481 2.15 3.68 14.26
CA VAL A 481 3.49 4.26 13.98
C VAL A 481 3.37 5.54 13.15
N VAL A 482 2.57 5.54 12.08
CA VAL A 482 2.33 6.72 11.22
C VAL A 482 1.69 7.86 12.02
N TYR A 483 0.74 7.54 12.90
CA TYR A 483 0.12 8.51 13.80
C TYR A 483 1.14 9.15 14.77
N ALA A 484 2.00 8.35 15.41
CA ALA A 484 3.04 8.86 16.32
C ALA A 484 4.05 9.75 15.59
N ILE A 485 4.44 9.34 14.38
CA ILE A 485 5.28 10.12 13.48
C ILE A 485 4.65 11.47 13.13
N LEU A 486 3.38 11.48 12.72
CA LEU A 486 2.68 12.71 12.34
C LEU A 486 2.63 13.70 13.50
N LEU A 487 2.36 13.22 14.73
CA LEU A 487 2.38 14.06 15.93
C LEU A 487 3.76 14.65 16.18
N SER A 488 4.82 13.85 16.04
CA SER A 488 6.21 14.29 16.22
C SER A 488 6.63 15.34 15.20
N VAL A 489 6.43 15.07 13.90
CA VAL A 489 6.77 16.00 12.81
C VAL A 489 6.01 17.31 12.94
N THR A 490 4.70 17.24 13.23
CA THR A 490 3.86 18.44 13.42
C THR A 490 4.34 19.26 14.62
N ALA A 491 4.72 18.61 15.72
CA ALA A 491 5.27 19.29 16.89
C ALA A 491 6.62 19.97 16.59
N CYS A 492 7.57 19.26 15.98
CA CYS A 492 8.88 19.81 15.63
C CYS A 492 8.79 21.02 14.70
N ILE A 493 7.95 20.94 13.66
CA ILE A 493 7.76 22.04 12.70
C ILE A 493 7.05 23.22 13.35
N SER A 494 6.05 22.98 14.21
CA SER A 494 5.38 24.03 14.95
C SER A 494 6.35 24.79 15.87
N ILE A 495 7.25 24.07 16.56
CA ILE A 495 8.31 24.67 17.39
C ILE A 495 9.28 25.47 16.53
N ALA A 496 9.77 24.91 15.43
CA ALA A 496 10.73 25.58 14.55
C ALA A 496 10.15 26.87 13.92
N LEU A 497 8.92 26.82 13.41
CA LEU A 497 8.25 28.00 12.83
C LEU A 497 7.91 29.05 13.88
N THR A 498 7.56 28.62 15.10
CA THR A 498 7.36 29.53 16.25
C THR A 498 8.66 30.24 16.59
N TYR A 499 9.78 29.51 16.65
CA TYR A 499 11.09 30.08 16.90
C TYR A 499 11.51 31.07 15.81
N PHE A 500 11.34 30.73 14.53
CA PHE A 500 11.62 31.66 13.42
C PHE A 500 10.72 32.89 13.42
N GLN A 501 9.48 32.76 13.87
CA GLN A 501 8.61 33.91 14.08
C GLN A 501 9.18 34.82 15.17
N LEU A 502 9.55 34.25 16.32
CA LEU A 502 10.07 35.01 17.45
C LEU A 502 11.41 35.69 17.09
N SER A 503 12.30 35.02 16.35
CA SER A 503 13.56 35.64 15.91
C SER A 503 13.38 36.83 14.95
N THR A 504 12.17 37.02 14.40
CA THR A 504 11.79 38.19 13.58
C THR A 504 11.05 39.28 14.34
N GLU A 505 11.10 39.23 15.67
CA GLU A 505 10.46 40.18 16.58
C GLU A 505 8.91 40.17 16.59
N ASP A 506 8.26 39.17 15.99
CA ASP A 506 6.79 39.03 16.03
C ASP A 506 6.35 38.12 17.20
N TYR A 507 5.89 38.73 18.29
CA TYR A 507 5.43 38.05 19.50
C TYR A 507 4.04 37.36 19.38
N ARG A 508 3.33 37.45 18.24
CA ARG A 508 1.97 36.90 18.07
C ARG A 508 1.96 35.40 17.73
N TRP A 509 2.68 34.59 18.49
CA TRP A 509 2.92 33.19 18.16
C TRP A 509 1.74 32.26 18.52
N TRP A 510 0.94 32.60 19.54
CA TRP A 510 -0.21 31.79 20.01
C TRP A 510 -1.14 31.27 18.90
N TRP A 511 -1.70 32.17 18.08
CA TRP A 511 -2.59 31.78 17.00
C TRP A 511 -1.83 31.19 15.81
N ARG A 512 -0.60 31.67 15.58
CA ARG A 512 0.20 31.24 14.45
C ARG A 512 0.61 29.79 14.57
N SER A 513 0.96 29.31 15.77
CA SER A 513 1.30 27.91 16.02
C SER A 513 0.11 26.96 15.80
N VAL A 514 -1.10 27.40 16.16
CA VAL A 514 -2.35 26.66 15.88
C VAL A 514 -2.60 26.57 14.38
N PHE A 515 -2.52 27.68 13.65
CA PHE A 515 -2.77 27.69 12.21
C PHE A 515 -1.68 26.98 11.41
N SER A 516 -0.41 27.08 11.80
CA SER A 516 0.68 26.40 11.11
C SER A 516 0.54 24.88 11.21
N ALA A 517 0.27 24.34 12.40
CA ALA A 517 0.06 22.91 12.58
C ALA A 517 -1.27 22.42 11.98
N GLY A 518 -2.35 23.19 12.19
CA GLY A 518 -3.69 22.88 11.69
C GLY A 518 -3.83 22.95 10.17
N SER A 519 -2.96 23.69 9.48
CA SER A 519 -2.95 23.80 8.02
C SER A 519 -2.69 22.47 7.30
N THR A 520 -2.08 21.48 7.97
CA THR A 520 -1.94 20.09 7.49
C THR A 520 -3.30 19.51 7.06
N GLY A 521 -4.35 19.81 7.83
CA GLY A 521 -5.72 19.41 7.48
C GLY A 521 -6.18 19.97 6.13
N GLY A 522 -5.78 21.20 5.79
CA GLY A 522 -6.09 21.83 4.51
C GLY A 522 -5.45 21.10 3.33
N PHE A 523 -4.20 20.65 3.49
CA PHE A 523 -3.54 19.81 2.48
C PHE A 523 -4.20 18.43 2.33
N VAL A 524 -4.63 17.82 3.44
CA VAL A 524 -5.42 16.57 3.41
C VAL A 524 -6.75 16.76 2.67
N PHE A 525 -7.42 17.91 2.86
CA PHE A 525 -8.63 18.26 2.12
C PHE A 525 -8.37 18.51 0.63
N LEU A 526 -7.25 19.15 0.26
CA LEU A 526 -6.88 19.31 -1.16
C LEU A 526 -6.55 17.95 -1.80
N TYR A 527 -5.90 17.06 -1.05
CA TYR A 527 -5.64 15.69 -1.49
C TYR A 527 -6.94 14.91 -1.71
N SER A 528 -7.97 15.10 -0.87
CA SER A 528 -9.26 14.41 -1.05
C SER A 528 -9.95 14.80 -2.36
N LEU A 529 -9.81 16.06 -2.80
CA LEU A 529 -10.28 16.50 -4.12
C LEU A 529 -9.53 15.77 -5.25
N PHE A 530 -8.20 15.70 -5.17
CA PHE A 530 -7.39 14.95 -6.12
C PHE A 530 -7.79 13.46 -6.15
N TYR A 531 -7.95 12.85 -4.97
CA TYR A 531 -8.35 11.46 -4.83
C TYR A 531 -9.70 11.20 -5.49
N TYR A 532 -10.71 12.03 -5.20
CA TYR A 532 -12.06 11.89 -5.73
C TYR A 532 -12.13 12.01 -7.26
N PHE A 533 -11.42 12.98 -7.85
CA PHE A 533 -11.54 13.25 -9.29
C PHE A 533 -10.56 12.47 -10.17
N LYS A 534 -9.42 12.02 -9.64
CA LYS A 534 -8.32 11.43 -10.44
C LYS A 534 -7.95 10.02 -10.06
N ARG A 535 -8.39 9.52 -8.89
CA ARG A 535 -7.98 8.20 -8.38
C ARG A 535 -9.15 7.28 -8.05
N SER A 536 -10.27 7.81 -7.57
CA SER A 536 -11.46 7.00 -7.33
C SER A 536 -12.33 6.89 -8.58
N ASN A 537 -13.12 5.81 -8.63
CA ASN A 537 -14.20 5.64 -9.60
C ASN A 537 -15.57 6.02 -8.99
N MET A 538 -15.56 6.76 -7.88
CA MET A 538 -16.77 7.18 -7.18
C MET A 538 -17.53 8.21 -8.00
N SER A 539 -18.85 8.07 -8.08
CA SER A 539 -19.72 8.98 -8.81
C SER A 539 -21.09 9.09 -8.13
N GLY A 540 -21.95 9.97 -8.63
CA GLY A 540 -23.30 10.14 -8.09
C GLY A 540 -23.38 11.13 -6.91
N MET A 541 -24.56 11.74 -6.74
CA MET A 541 -24.76 12.83 -5.80
C MET A 541 -24.68 12.37 -4.33
N LEU A 542 -25.28 11.22 -4.01
CA LEU A 542 -25.28 10.66 -2.65
C LEU A 542 -23.84 10.42 -2.16
N GLN A 543 -23.05 9.66 -2.94
CA GLN A 543 -21.66 9.36 -2.63
C GLN A 543 -20.79 10.63 -2.56
N THR A 544 -21.03 11.61 -3.44
CA THR A 544 -20.32 12.91 -3.42
C THR A 544 -20.56 13.66 -2.09
N VAL A 545 -21.82 13.77 -1.68
CA VAL A 545 -22.22 14.50 -0.46
C VAL A 545 -21.68 13.82 0.79
N GLU A 546 -21.73 12.48 0.84
CA GLU A 546 -21.16 11.73 1.96
C GLU A 546 -19.63 11.85 2.02
N PHE A 547 -18.94 11.68 0.89
CA PHE A 547 -17.47 11.79 0.81
C PHE A 547 -16.98 13.16 1.28
N PHE A 548 -17.50 14.25 0.69
CA PHE A 548 -17.07 15.59 1.05
C PHE A 548 -17.59 16.03 2.42
N GLY A 549 -18.80 15.62 2.81
CA GLY A 549 -19.35 15.92 4.13
C GLY A 549 -18.46 15.42 5.26
N TYR A 550 -18.13 14.12 5.27
CA TYR A 550 -17.24 13.57 6.30
C TYR A 550 -15.79 14.05 6.16
N THR A 551 -15.31 14.33 4.95
CA THR A 551 -13.96 14.88 4.75
C THR A 551 -13.83 16.31 5.29
N ILE A 552 -14.88 17.14 5.20
CA ILE A 552 -14.93 18.46 5.84
C ILE A 552 -14.88 18.32 7.37
N LEU A 553 -15.58 17.34 7.95
CA LEU A 553 -15.49 17.06 9.38
C LEU A 553 -14.09 16.60 9.81
N GLY A 554 -13.43 15.77 8.99
CA GLY A 554 -12.04 15.39 9.19
C GLY A 554 -11.08 16.59 9.12
N PHE A 555 -11.31 17.52 8.19
CA PHE A 555 -10.60 18.80 8.11
C PHE A 555 -10.79 19.64 9.39
N LEU A 556 -12.03 19.81 9.85
CA LEU A 556 -12.32 20.55 11.08
C LEU A 556 -11.67 19.90 12.30
N ALA A 557 -11.70 18.57 12.38
CA ALA A 557 -11.02 17.84 13.44
C ALA A 557 -9.51 18.11 13.40
N THR A 558 -8.84 17.89 12.26
CA THR A 558 -7.38 18.10 12.05
C THR A 558 -6.91 19.53 12.33
N MET A 559 -7.74 20.54 12.03
CA MET A 559 -7.48 21.90 12.45
C MET A 559 -7.41 22.08 13.98
N ASN A 560 -8.26 21.38 14.72
CA ASN A 560 -8.23 21.40 16.20
C ASN A 560 -7.06 20.56 16.75
N TYR A 561 -6.67 19.44 16.12
CA TYR A 561 -5.48 18.65 16.49
C TYR A 561 -4.20 19.50 16.49
N GLY A 562 -4.01 20.37 15.49
CA GLY A 562 -2.83 21.22 15.38
C GLY A 562 -2.63 22.18 16.55
N ALA A 563 -3.71 22.51 17.28
CA ALA A 563 -3.61 23.33 18.48
C ALA A 563 -2.93 22.59 19.63
N SER A 564 -3.08 21.26 19.73
CA SER A 564 -2.60 20.49 20.88
C SER A 564 -1.11 20.14 20.84
N SER A 565 -0.40 20.38 19.74
CA SER A 565 1.09 20.44 19.76
C SER A 565 1.62 21.48 20.76
N PHE A 566 0.77 22.42 21.18
CA PHE A 566 1.00 23.36 22.28
C PHE A 566 1.05 22.67 23.67
N GLY A 567 0.33 21.57 23.89
CA GLY A 567 0.21 20.92 25.20
C GLY A 567 1.51 20.24 25.65
N ASN A 568 2.28 19.67 24.72
CA ASN A 568 3.58 19.05 25.01
C ASN A 568 4.68 20.06 25.35
N LEU A 569 4.48 21.35 25.05
CA LEU A 569 5.39 22.43 25.43
C LEU A 569 5.24 22.87 26.89
N ASN A 570 4.13 22.50 27.56
CA ASN A 570 3.88 22.86 28.97
C ASN A 570 4.32 21.75 29.96
N ASP A 571 4.42 20.49 29.53
CA ASP A 571 4.84 19.36 30.38
C ASP A 571 6.33 19.01 30.24
N GLN A 572 6.96 19.38 29.12
CA GLN A 572 8.41 19.51 29.09
C GLN A 572 8.73 20.92 29.54
N ASP A 573 9.25 21.05 30.76
CA ASP A 573 10.11 22.17 31.13
C ASP A 573 11.16 22.32 30.02
N ILE A 574 10.86 23.14 29.02
CA ILE A 574 11.86 23.76 28.20
C ILE A 574 12.54 24.75 29.13
N ASP A 575 13.42 24.20 29.97
CA ASP A 575 14.38 24.91 30.79
C ASP A 575 15.46 25.45 29.84
N LEU A 576 15.06 26.37 28.96
CA LEU A 576 15.96 27.16 28.11
C LEU A 576 16.92 28.03 28.95
N THR A 577 16.75 28.05 30.28
CA THR A 577 17.63 28.70 31.24
C THR A 577 18.75 27.81 31.79
N LYS A 578 18.66 26.47 31.72
CA LYS A 578 19.71 25.56 32.20
C LYS A 578 20.94 25.43 31.29
N VAL A 579 20.94 26.07 30.12
CA VAL A 579 22.14 26.12 29.24
C VAL A 579 23.18 27.15 29.73
N ARG A 580 23.00 27.75 30.92
CA ARG A 580 23.95 28.73 31.47
C ARG A 580 25.01 28.18 32.44
N ARG A 581 25.04 26.88 32.79
CA ARG A 581 26.10 26.29 33.64
C ARG A 581 25.99 24.76 33.74
N SER A 582 26.64 24.00 32.86
CA SER A 582 27.14 22.65 33.17
C SER A 582 28.07 22.14 32.07
N ASP A 583 29.26 21.73 32.48
CA ASP A 583 30.39 21.26 31.70
C ASP A 583 30.08 20.37 30.48
N THR A 584 30.31 20.91 29.29
CA THR A 584 30.23 20.21 27.99
C THR A 584 31.49 19.39 27.67
N LYS A 585 32.11 18.72 28.65
CA LYS A 585 33.25 17.81 28.41
C LYS A 585 32.91 16.31 28.46
N GLY A 586 31.68 15.93 28.76
CA GLY A 586 31.29 14.52 28.94
C GLY A 586 30.47 13.87 27.82
N TRP A 587 29.91 14.62 26.88
CA TRP A 587 28.87 14.09 25.96
C TRP A 587 29.35 13.76 24.53
N PHE A 588 30.61 14.04 24.19
CA PHE A 588 31.14 13.92 22.82
C PHE A 588 32.18 12.80 22.65
N LYS A 589 32.05 11.67 23.35
CA LYS A 589 32.97 10.54 23.15
C LYS A 589 32.40 9.21 22.68
N ASP A 590 31.09 8.95 22.75
CA ASP A 590 30.59 7.61 22.42
C ASP A 590 29.34 7.61 21.53
N VAL A 591 29.42 8.24 20.34
CA VAL A 591 28.49 7.91 19.23
C VAL A 591 29.29 7.83 17.94
N GLN A 592 29.74 6.62 17.61
CA GLN A 592 30.16 6.30 16.25
C GLN A 592 28.92 6.30 15.36
N ILE A 593 28.89 7.23 14.40
CA ILE A 593 27.92 7.28 13.32
C ILE A 593 28.29 6.16 12.35
N GLY A 594 27.77 4.96 12.59
CA GLY A 594 28.06 3.76 11.80
C GLY A 594 26.89 2.77 11.67
N ASP A 595 25.85 2.85 12.50
CA ASP A 595 24.89 1.75 12.63
C ASP A 595 23.42 2.20 12.66
N ILE A 596 22.86 2.76 11.57
CA ILE A 596 21.38 2.84 11.39
C ILE A 596 21.00 2.68 9.91
N LEU A 597 21.32 1.51 9.35
CA LEU A 597 20.76 0.98 8.11
C LEU A 597 20.43 -0.49 8.35
N GLN A 598 19.31 -0.76 9.01
CA GLN A 598 18.72 -2.10 9.07
C GLN A 598 17.28 -2.03 8.59
N ILE A 599 17.07 -2.69 7.45
CA ILE A 599 15.79 -3.00 6.85
C ILE A 599 15.52 -4.43 7.32
N ASP A 600 14.55 -4.62 8.21
CA ASP A 600 14.14 -5.96 8.61
C ASP A 600 13.42 -6.64 7.45
N PHE A 601 14.21 -7.37 6.67
CA PHE A 601 13.71 -8.44 5.83
C PHE A 601 13.26 -9.61 6.74
N PRO A 602 12.43 -10.57 6.28
CA PRO A 602 12.21 -11.80 7.04
C PRO A 602 13.55 -12.31 7.57
N SER A 603 13.62 -12.75 8.82
CA SER A 603 14.88 -12.95 9.55
C SER A 603 15.95 -13.84 8.86
N SER A 604 15.59 -14.58 7.80
CA SER A 604 16.50 -15.28 6.90
C SER A 604 17.14 -14.41 5.79
N VAL A 605 16.42 -13.41 5.27
CA VAL A 605 16.83 -12.50 4.20
C VAL A 605 17.61 -11.30 4.75
N GLU A 606 17.36 -10.90 6.00
CA GLU A 606 18.14 -9.83 6.65
C GLU A 606 19.54 -10.29 7.01
N SER A 607 19.66 -11.53 7.53
CA SER A 607 20.93 -12.24 7.64
C SER A 607 21.68 -12.25 6.30
N CYS A 608 20.98 -12.57 5.21
CA CYS A 608 21.57 -12.63 3.86
C CYS A 608 21.96 -11.26 3.29
N TYR A 609 21.17 -10.20 3.55
CA TYR A 609 21.48 -8.84 3.12
C TYR A 609 22.68 -8.27 3.91
N LEU A 610 22.76 -8.58 5.20
CA LEU A 610 23.92 -8.32 6.04
C LEU A 610 25.15 -9.11 5.56
N ASP A 611 25.00 -10.36 5.11
CA ASP A 611 26.09 -11.18 4.54
C ASP A 611 26.59 -10.65 3.19
N VAL A 612 25.72 -10.17 2.30
CA VAL A 612 26.17 -9.54 1.03
C VAL A 612 26.79 -8.16 1.28
N LYS A 613 26.28 -7.40 2.27
CA LYS A 613 26.90 -6.14 2.72
C LYS A 613 28.24 -6.39 3.41
N SER A 614 28.42 -7.51 4.11
CA SER A 614 29.71 -7.89 4.70
C SER A 614 30.74 -8.31 3.64
N CYS A 615 30.30 -8.91 2.53
CA CYS A 615 31.15 -9.16 1.35
C CYS A 615 31.58 -7.88 0.60
N PHE A 616 31.04 -6.72 0.93
CA PHE A 616 31.47 -5.44 0.37
C PHE A 616 31.68 -4.46 1.53
N GLU A 617 32.85 -4.54 2.18
CA GLU A 617 33.24 -3.73 3.35
C GLU A 617 32.86 -2.24 3.22
N ASP A 618 32.84 -1.71 1.99
CA ASP A 618 32.41 -0.34 1.66
C ASP A 618 31.45 -0.29 0.45
N THR A 619 30.22 -0.80 0.59
CA THR A 619 29.19 -0.66 -0.48
C THR A 619 29.00 0.79 -0.97
N GLU A 620 29.28 1.81 -0.15
CA GLU A 620 29.24 3.24 -0.50
C GLU A 620 30.26 3.64 -1.59
N LYS A 621 31.33 2.85 -1.81
CA LYS A 621 32.33 3.10 -2.86
C LYS A 621 31.90 2.61 -4.24
N ILE A 622 30.86 1.79 -4.35
CA ILE A 622 30.32 1.32 -5.64
C ILE A 622 29.42 2.41 -6.22
N VAL A 623 29.99 3.27 -7.05
CA VAL A 623 29.32 4.40 -7.70
C VAL A 623 29.26 4.27 -9.22
N ASP A 624 30.03 3.36 -9.79
CA ASP A 624 30.12 3.11 -11.23
C ASP A 624 30.55 1.66 -11.53
N LEU A 625 30.58 1.31 -12.82
CA LEU A 625 30.99 -0.02 -13.25
C LEU A 625 32.46 -0.34 -12.91
N ALA A 626 33.34 0.66 -12.90
CA ALA A 626 34.77 0.47 -12.65
C ALA A 626 35.05 0.09 -11.19
N THR A 627 34.40 0.79 -10.26
CA THR A 627 34.42 0.52 -8.82
C THR A 627 33.80 -0.84 -8.50
N LEU A 628 32.70 -1.23 -9.15
CA LEU A 628 32.14 -2.58 -9.01
C LEU A 628 33.11 -3.66 -9.48
N LYS A 629 33.71 -3.51 -10.67
CA LYS A 629 34.70 -4.47 -11.19
C LYS A 629 35.92 -4.59 -10.28
N LEU A 630 36.37 -3.47 -9.70
CA LEU A 630 37.49 -3.47 -8.77
C LEU A 630 37.16 -4.22 -7.48
N ALA A 631 35.98 -3.97 -6.90
CA ALA A 631 35.52 -4.65 -5.69
C ALA A 631 35.40 -6.16 -5.92
N LEU A 632 34.75 -6.59 -7.00
CA LEU A 632 34.63 -8.01 -7.34
C LEU A 632 36.00 -8.68 -7.56
N LYS A 633 36.94 -7.98 -8.19
CA LYS A 633 38.32 -8.48 -8.37
C LYS A 633 39.06 -8.64 -7.03
N GLN A 634 38.73 -7.83 -6.02
CA GLN A 634 39.30 -7.96 -4.68
C GLN A 634 38.70 -9.18 -3.95
N GLU A 635 37.38 -9.34 -3.98
CA GLU A 635 36.67 -10.49 -3.37
C GLU A 635 37.13 -11.83 -3.94
N PHE A 636 37.28 -11.91 -5.27
CA PHE A 636 37.71 -13.14 -5.94
C PHE A 636 39.24 -13.31 -6.05
N ARG A 637 40.04 -12.48 -5.36
CA ARG A 637 41.52 -12.51 -5.48
C ARG A 637 42.12 -13.87 -5.09
N ASP A 638 41.58 -14.49 -4.04
CA ASP A 638 42.11 -15.73 -3.46
C ASP A 638 41.40 -16.99 -3.99
N ILE A 639 40.37 -16.82 -4.83
CA ILE A 639 39.63 -17.93 -5.41
C ILE A 639 40.34 -18.41 -6.68
N LYS A 640 40.84 -19.66 -6.63
CA LYS A 640 41.66 -20.29 -7.68
C LYS A 640 40.98 -20.45 -9.04
N GLN A 641 39.66 -20.24 -9.12
CA GLN A 641 38.82 -20.58 -10.26
C GLN A 641 38.14 -19.31 -10.80
N PRO A 642 38.69 -18.68 -11.87
CA PRO A 642 38.12 -17.46 -12.43
C PRO A 642 36.82 -17.73 -13.18
N LEU A 643 36.00 -16.68 -13.34
CA LEU A 643 34.81 -16.70 -14.20
C LEU A 643 35.20 -17.06 -15.64
N LEU A 644 34.29 -17.71 -16.37
CA LEU A 644 34.47 -18.01 -17.79
C LEU A 644 34.71 -16.72 -18.60
N LYS A 645 35.63 -16.78 -19.58
CA LYS A 645 36.05 -15.60 -20.35
C LYS A 645 34.90 -15.08 -21.21
N CYS A 646 34.58 -13.79 -21.07
CA CYS A 646 33.67 -13.10 -21.98
C CYS A 646 34.41 -12.64 -23.25
N GLN A 647 34.12 -13.26 -24.38
CA GLN A 647 34.67 -12.90 -25.70
C GLN A 647 33.52 -12.62 -26.68
N TYR A 648 33.77 -11.82 -27.72
CA TYR A 648 32.79 -11.48 -28.75
C TYR A 648 33.25 -11.95 -30.13
N GLN A 649 32.29 -12.37 -30.95
CA GLN A 649 32.47 -12.73 -32.34
C GLN A 649 31.68 -11.75 -33.22
N THR A 650 32.36 -11.13 -34.18
CA THR A 650 31.82 -10.01 -34.99
C THR A 650 31.56 -10.45 -36.43
N LYS A 651 30.49 -9.92 -37.05
CA LYS A 651 30.12 -10.23 -38.45
C LYS A 651 30.93 -9.46 -39.50
N SER A 652 31.36 -8.23 -39.21
CA SER A 652 32.19 -7.38 -40.08
C SER A 652 32.64 -6.08 -39.36
N HIS A 653 33.63 -5.36 -39.91
CA HIS A 653 34.15 -4.06 -39.42
C HIS A 653 33.16 -2.89 -39.60
N LEU A 654 31.94 -3.00 -39.06
CA LEU A 654 30.97 -1.90 -39.03
C LEU A 654 31.28 -0.94 -37.89
N ASN A 655 31.16 0.36 -38.16
CA ASN A 655 31.52 1.45 -37.24
C ASN A 655 30.65 1.39 -35.97
N THR A 656 31.29 1.22 -34.81
CA THR A 656 30.67 0.79 -33.53
C THR A 656 30.03 1.91 -32.71
N SER A 657 30.03 3.16 -33.19
CA SER A 657 29.59 4.31 -32.37
C SER A 657 28.07 4.42 -32.14
N LYS A 658 27.25 3.51 -32.71
CA LYS A 658 25.78 3.55 -32.63
C LYS A 658 25.13 2.21 -32.24
N SER A 659 25.90 1.21 -31.78
CA SER A 659 25.33 -0.10 -31.40
C SER A 659 24.72 -0.07 -30.00
N ILE A 660 23.66 -0.87 -29.81
CA ILE A 660 23.05 -1.19 -28.52
C ILE A 660 23.43 -2.62 -28.15
N LYS A 661 23.91 -2.83 -26.92
CA LYS A 661 24.19 -4.18 -26.40
C LYS A 661 23.03 -4.68 -25.53
N ILE A 662 22.55 -5.88 -25.81
CA ILE A 662 21.52 -6.56 -25.03
C ILE A 662 22.04 -7.88 -24.48
N MET A 663 21.74 -8.17 -23.21
CA MET A 663 22.03 -9.41 -22.52
C MET A 663 20.72 -10.16 -22.23
N GLN A 664 20.73 -11.48 -22.37
CA GLN A 664 19.64 -12.38 -22.05
C GLN A 664 20.17 -13.51 -21.17
N TRP A 665 19.57 -13.74 -20.01
CA TRP A 665 20.08 -14.75 -19.09
C TRP A 665 19.05 -15.29 -18.09
N ASN A 666 18.82 -16.59 -18.09
CA ASN A 666 18.22 -17.26 -16.94
C ASN A 666 19.28 -17.35 -15.83
N MET A 667 19.09 -16.58 -14.76
CA MET A 667 20.10 -16.46 -13.70
C MET A 667 20.01 -17.57 -12.64
N LEU A 668 19.07 -18.51 -12.81
CA LEU A 668 18.71 -19.58 -11.87
C LEU A 668 18.20 -19.02 -10.54
N SER A 669 16.99 -19.36 -10.11
CA SER A 669 16.46 -18.89 -8.82
C SER A 669 17.26 -19.48 -7.66
N GLN A 670 17.56 -18.67 -6.63
CA GLN A 670 18.24 -19.14 -5.42
C GLN A 670 17.42 -20.19 -4.65
N ALA A 671 16.11 -19.95 -4.56
CA ALA A 671 15.20 -20.88 -3.89
C ALA A 671 15.07 -22.20 -4.66
N LEU A 672 15.11 -22.17 -6.00
CA LEU A 672 15.04 -23.38 -6.83
C LEU A 672 16.37 -24.17 -6.81
N SER A 673 17.50 -23.47 -6.84
CA SER A 673 18.84 -24.09 -6.85
C SER A 673 19.13 -24.90 -5.59
N THR A 674 18.73 -24.39 -4.43
CA THR A 674 18.91 -25.06 -3.13
C THR A 674 17.78 -26.03 -2.78
N GLY A 675 16.62 -25.90 -3.44
CA GLY A 675 15.41 -26.65 -3.11
C GLY A 675 15.05 -27.76 -4.10
N LYS A 676 14.77 -27.42 -5.35
CA LYS A 676 14.08 -28.29 -6.33
C LYS A 676 14.97 -28.81 -7.46
N ASP A 677 16.06 -28.11 -7.80
CA ASP A 677 16.84 -28.45 -9.00
C ASP A 677 17.86 -29.57 -8.81
N SER A 678 18.24 -29.87 -7.56
CA SER A 678 19.04 -31.05 -7.19
C SER A 678 20.33 -31.22 -8.01
N PHE A 679 21.14 -30.16 -8.11
CA PHE A 679 22.45 -30.21 -8.77
C PHE A 679 23.44 -31.10 -8.00
N CYS A 680 23.59 -32.36 -8.41
CA CYS A 680 24.33 -33.37 -7.64
C CYS A 680 25.86 -33.28 -7.79
N ARG A 681 26.33 -32.59 -8.84
CA ARG A 681 27.76 -32.36 -9.12
C ARG A 681 28.24 -30.96 -8.74
N CYS A 682 27.31 -30.07 -8.40
CA CYS A 682 27.65 -28.72 -7.96
C CYS A 682 28.02 -28.72 -6.46
N PRO A 683 29.18 -28.18 -6.07
CA PRO A 683 29.51 -27.99 -4.67
C PRO A 683 28.50 -27.08 -3.96
N SER A 684 28.00 -27.48 -2.79
CA SER A 684 26.99 -26.69 -2.06
C SER A 684 27.42 -25.25 -1.77
N SER A 685 28.71 -25.02 -1.51
CA SER A 685 29.25 -23.67 -1.28
C SER A 685 29.28 -22.79 -2.54
N ALA A 686 29.27 -23.38 -3.74
CA ALA A 686 29.09 -22.61 -4.97
C ALA A 686 27.62 -22.20 -5.20
N LEU A 687 26.67 -22.86 -4.54
CA LEU A 687 25.25 -22.53 -4.55
C LEU A 687 24.84 -21.59 -3.42
N GLU A 688 25.74 -21.28 -2.48
CA GLU A 688 25.47 -20.32 -1.41
C GLU A 688 25.20 -18.93 -1.98
N LEU A 689 24.23 -18.25 -1.39
CA LEU A 689 23.71 -16.99 -1.89
C LEU A 689 24.80 -15.91 -2.08
N PRO A 690 25.71 -15.64 -1.11
CA PRO A 690 26.72 -14.60 -1.27
C PRO A 690 27.63 -14.88 -2.47
N PHE A 691 28.12 -16.12 -2.59
CA PHE A 691 28.97 -16.53 -3.71
C PHE A 691 28.26 -16.36 -5.06
N ARG A 692 27.02 -16.86 -5.16
CA ARG A 692 26.24 -16.77 -6.38
C ARG A 692 25.95 -15.32 -6.79
N VAL A 693 25.54 -14.46 -5.85
CA VAL A 693 25.25 -13.04 -6.12
C VAL A 693 26.50 -12.32 -6.64
N LEU A 694 27.66 -12.52 -6.02
CA LEU A 694 28.92 -11.92 -6.46
C LEU A 694 29.27 -12.35 -7.89
N ARG A 695 29.12 -13.65 -8.21
CA ARG A 695 29.35 -14.17 -9.56
C ARG A 695 28.33 -13.67 -10.59
N ILE A 696 27.07 -13.49 -10.19
CA ILE A 696 26.03 -12.89 -11.05
C ILE A 696 26.40 -11.44 -11.39
N LEU A 697 26.81 -10.66 -10.40
CA LEU A 697 27.25 -9.27 -10.58
C LEU A 697 28.52 -9.19 -11.43
N GLU A 698 29.46 -10.13 -11.25
CA GLU A 698 30.67 -10.24 -12.07
C GLU A 698 30.36 -10.51 -13.53
N GLU A 699 29.45 -11.43 -13.82
CA GLU A 699 29.00 -11.73 -15.19
C GLU A 699 28.31 -10.51 -15.83
N ILE A 700 27.37 -9.87 -15.11
CA ILE A 700 26.69 -8.66 -15.60
C ILE A 700 27.68 -7.53 -15.87
N ALA A 701 28.63 -7.31 -14.96
CA ALA A 701 29.64 -6.27 -15.11
C ALA A 701 30.60 -6.57 -16.28
N ASN A 702 30.95 -7.83 -16.51
CA ASN A 702 31.82 -8.25 -17.61
C ASN A 702 31.14 -8.10 -18.97
N VAL A 703 29.84 -8.39 -19.07
CA VAL A 703 29.07 -8.19 -20.30
C VAL A 703 28.87 -6.70 -20.59
N ASP A 704 28.55 -5.91 -19.56
CA ASP A 704 28.30 -4.45 -19.65
C ASP A 704 27.31 -4.10 -20.78
N ALA A 705 26.09 -4.64 -20.67
CA ALA A 705 25.02 -4.43 -21.65
C ALA A 705 24.21 -3.17 -21.39
N ASP A 706 23.66 -2.56 -22.43
CA ASP A 706 22.76 -1.42 -22.28
C ASP A 706 21.39 -1.86 -21.79
N ILE A 707 20.97 -3.08 -22.12
CA ILE A 707 19.73 -3.73 -21.69
C ILE A 707 20.04 -5.16 -21.21
N ILE A 708 19.50 -5.58 -20.08
CA ILE A 708 19.67 -6.92 -19.51
C ILE A 708 18.30 -7.53 -19.24
N CYS A 709 17.98 -8.62 -19.92
CA CYS A 709 16.78 -9.42 -19.72
C CYS A 709 17.13 -10.65 -18.87
N LEU A 710 16.51 -10.75 -17.69
CA LEU A 710 16.74 -11.85 -16.76
C LEU A 710 15.48 -12.69 -16.53
N GLN A 711 15.64 -14.00 -16.37
CA GLN A 711 14.59 -14.93 -15.92
C GLN A 711 14.99 -15.61 -14.61
N GLU A 712 13.99 -16.15 -13.90
CA GLU A 712 14.14 -16.77 -12.58
C GLU A 712 14.71 -15.80 -11.52
N VAL A 713 14.32 -14.54 -11.62
CA VAL A 713 14.77 -13.51 -10.67
C VAL A 713 13.94 -13.59 -9.40
N ASP A 714 14.46 -14.23 -8.36
CA ASP A 714 13.93 -14.19 -6.98
C ASP A 714 14.75 -13.27 -6.05
N LEU A 715 15.84 -12.69 -6.57
CA LEU A 715 16.75 -11.78 -5.86
C LEU A 715 16.69 -10.34 -6.39
N PHE A 716 15.54 -9.93 -6.96
CA PHE A 716 15.40 -8.64 -7.65
C PHE A 716 15.84 -7.46 -6.77
N GLY A 717 15.48 -7.46 -5.48
CA GLY A 717 15.84 -6.38 -4.55
C GLY A 717 17.35 -6.18 -4.39
N ILE A 718 18.13 -7.27 -4.31
CA ILE A 718 19.60 -7.23 -4.18
C ILE A 718 20.23 -6.77 -5.49
N LEU A 719 19.81 -7.32 -6.63
CA LEU A 719 20.34 -6.91 -7.92
C LEU A 719 20.01 -5.45 -8.23
N HIS A 720 18.79 -5.01 -7.92
CA HIS A 720 18.35 -3.64 -8.13
C HIS A 720 19.14 -2.64 -7.29
N SER A 721 19.43 -2.95 -6.01
CA SER A 721 20.17 -2.03 -5.14
C SER A 721 21.60 -1.78 -5.62
N VAL A 722 22.27 -2.81 -6.17
CA VAL A 722 23.64 -2.70 -6.71
C VAL A 722 23.64 -2.09 -8.12
N LEU A 723 22.82 -2.61 -9.03
CA LEU A 723 22.82 -2.18 -10.42
C LEU A 723 22.30 -0.73 -10.60
N CYS A 724 21.42 -0.26 -9.72
CA CYS A 724 20.94 1.13 -9.76
C CYS A 724 22.05 2.14 -9.45
N ARG A 725 23.01 1.78 -8.57
CA ARG A 725 24.16 2.64 -8.24
C ARG A 725 25.08 2.83 -9.44
N ILE A 726 25.27 1.79 -10.25
CA ILE A 726 26.10 1.85 -11.47
C ILE A 726 25.33 2.35 -12.71
N GLY A 727 24.12 2.90 -12.54
CA GLY A 727 23.38 3.61 -13.59
C GLY A 727 22.32 2.82 -14.33
N TYR A 728 21.94 1.63 -13.87
CA TYR A 728 20.77 0.92 -14.42
C TYR A 728 19.47 1.38 -13.77
N ASN A 729 18.37 1.30 -14.51
CA ASN A 729 17.02 1.25 -13.97
C ASN A 729 16.41 -0.11 -14.32
N ALA A 730 15.31 -0.50 -13.69
CA ALA A 730 14.78 -1.84 -13.87
C ALA A 730 13.25 -1.93 -13.81
N THR A 731 12.70 -2.98 -14.42
CA THR A 731 11.32 -3.41 -14.24
C THR A 731 11.27 -4.92 -14.00
N PHE A 732 10.37 -5.35 -13.12
CA PHE A 732 10.21 -6.75 -12.71
C PHE A 732 8.74 -7.18 -12.80
N LEU A 733 8.52 -8.44 -13.16
CA LEU A 733 7.22 -9.11 -13.19
C LEU A 733 7.37 -10.53 -12.63
N PRO A 734 6.88 -10.79 -11.41
CA PRO A 734 6.87 -12.13 -10.84
C PRO A 734 5.85 -13.04 -11.54
N LYS A 735 6.09 -14.35 -11.49
CA LYS A 735 5.08 -15.35 -11.86
C LYS A 735 3.95 -15.37 -10.82
N PRO A 736 2.66 -15.42 -11.22
CA PRO A 736 1.52 -15.43 -10.29
C PRO A 736 1.57 -16.54 -9.22
N ASP A 737 2.06 -17.72 -9.60
CA ASP A 737 2.22 -18.90 -8.74
C ASP A 737 3.63 -19.49 -8.91
N SER A 738 4.63 -18.75 -8.47
CA SER A 738 6.04 -19.13 -8.59
C SER A 738 6.36 -20.45 -7.86
N PRO A 739 7.08 -21.40 -8.51
CA PRO A 739 7.59 -22.59 -7.86
C PRO A 739 8.56 -22.32 -6.68
N ALA A 740 9.22 -21.16 -6.66
CA ALA A 740 10.16 -20.75 -5.62
C ALA A 740 9.49 -20.51 -4.26
N LEU A 741 8.18 -20.18 -4.24
CA LEU A 741 7.41 -19.98 -3.01
C LEU A 741 7.26 -21.27 -2.18
N TYR A 742 7.43 -22.42 -2.82
CA TYR A 742 7.28 -23.74 -2.19
C TYR A 742 8.60 -24.34 -1.69
N CYS A 743 9.72 -23.62 -1.83
CA CYS A 743 11.02 -24.03 -1.32
C CYS A 743 11.21 -23.53 0.12
N LYS A 744 11.96 -24.28 0.95
CA LYS A 744 12.16 -23.94 2.38
C LYS A 744 12.86 -22.58 2.59
N ASN A 745 13.82 -22.25 1.71
CA ASN A 745 14.62 -21.02 1.77
C ASN A 745 14.22 -20.09 0.61
N THR A 746 12.98 -19.58 0.65
CA THR A 746 12.44 -18.71 -0.40
C THR A 746 12.74 -17.23 -0.16
N TYR A 747 13.00 -16.49 -1.23
CA TYR A 747 13.22 -15.04 -1.24
C TYR A 747 12.05 -14.28 -1.90
N GLY A 748 10.95 -14.99 -2.17
CA GLY A 748 9.78 -14.48 -2.90
C GLY A 748 9.53 -15.25 -4.21
N PRO A 749 8.55 -14.80 -5.00
CA PRO A 749 8.28 -15.41 -6.30
C PRO A 749 9.38 -15.09 -7.32
N ASP A 750 9.77 -16.07 -8.15
CA ASP A 750 10.67 -15.82 -9.27
C ASP A 750 9.92 -15.18 -10.43
N GLY A 751 10.63 -14.45 -11.28
CA GLY A 751 10.02 -13.72 -12.39
C GLY A 751 10.97 -13.32 -13.50
N CYS A 752 10.47 -12.48 -14.40
CA CYS A 752 11.25 -11.83 -15.45
C CYS A 752 11.62 -10.41 -15.01
N ALA A 753 12.85 -9.97 -15.30
CA ALA A 753 13.30 -8.60 -15.09
C ALA A 753 13.96 -8.01 -16.34
N ILE A 754 13.78 -6.71 -16.57
CA ILE A 754 14.52 -5.96 -17.60
C ILE A 754 15.25 -4.82 -16.88
N PHE A 755 16.58 -4.83 -16.93
CA PHE A 755 17.44 -3.70 -16.51
C PHE A 755 17.91 -2.94 -17.74
N TYR A 756 18.07 -1.62 -17.65
CA TYR A 756 18.56 -0.80 -18.75
C TYR A 756 19.36 0.42 -18.25
N LYS A 757 20.37 0.87 -19.00
CA LYS A 757 21.17 2.05 -18.62
C LYS A 757 20.39 3.34 -18.81
N ARG A 758 20.14 4.06 -17.71
CA ARG A 758 19.32 5.28 -17.70
C ARG A 758 19.92 6.46 -18.47
N ASN A 759 21.25 6.46 -18.64
CA ASN A 759 21.97 7.51 -19.36
C ASN A 759 21.94 7.30 -20.89
N GLU A 760 21.67 6.07 -21.34
CA GLU A 760 21.69 5.69 -22.76
C GLU A 760 20.29 5.52 -23.35
N LEU A 761 19.30 5.18 -22.52
CA LEU A 761 17.96 4.77 -22.95
C LEU A 761 16.86 5.44 -22.11
N GLU A 762 15.87 6.00 -22.79
CA GLU A 762 14.64 6.51 -22.19
C GLU A 762 13.54 5.43 -22.29
N SER A 763 12.96 5.05 -21.15
CA SER A 763 11.84 4.09 -21.09
C SER A 763 10.52 4.82 -21.29
N ILE A 764 9.79 4.48 -22.36
CA ILE A 764 8.53 5.15 -22.75
C ILE A 764 7.31 4.43 -22.17
N ASP A 765 7.27 3.10 -22.30
CA ASP A 765 6.15 2.28 -21.85
C ASP A 765 6.67 0.91 -21.38
N CYS A 766 5.95 0.30 -20.44
CA CYS A 766 6.21 -1.07 -20.01
C CYS A 766 4.91 -1.85 -19.79
N GLU A 767 4.70 -2.84 -20.64
CA GLU A 767 3.57 -3.74 -20.60
C GLU A 767 3.92 -5.03 -19.86
N ARG A 768 3.02 -5.47 -18.98
CA ARG A 768 3.13 -6.69 -18.17
C ARG A 768 2.09 -7.69 -18.62
N LEU A 769 2.51 -8.83 -19.15
CA LEU A 769 1.64 -9.84 -19.74
C LEU A 769 1.68 -11.13 -18.92
N ILE A 770 0.51 -11.63 -18.55
CA ILE A 770 0.33 -13.02 -18.10
C ILE A 770 -0.09 -13.83 -19.33
N LEU A 771 0.70 -14.84 -19.69
CA LEU A 771 0.50 -15.59 -20.92
C LEU A 771 -0.77 -16.43 -20.85
N LYS A 772 -1.47 -16.58 -21.97
CA LYS A 772 -2.69 -17.39 -22.07
C LYS A 772 -2.48 -18.62 -22.96
N SER A 773 -3.24 -19.67 -22.68
CA SER A 773 -3.44 -20.80 -23.59
C SER A 773 -4.32 -20.38 -24.78
N LEU A 774 -4.38 -21.20 -25.83
CA LEU A 774 -5.29 -20.97 -26.97
C LEU A 774 -6.77 -21.00 -26.56
N SER A 775 -7.09 -21.73 -25.48
CA SER A 775 -8.42 -21.74 -24.87
C SER A 775 -8.77 -20.48 -24.06
N GLY A 776 -7.85 -19.50 -24.01
CA GLY A 776 -8.06 -18.23 -23.30
C GLY A 776 -7.78 -18.28 -21.79
N HIS A 777 -7.38 -19.43 -21.25
CA HIS A 777 -7.05 -19.57 -19.83
C HIS A 777 -5.70 -18.93 -19.53
N PHE A 778 -5.61 -18.20 -18.43
CA PHE A 778 -4.35 -17.67 -17.95
C PHE A 778 -3.43 -18.82 -17.50
N THR A 779 -2.18 -18.74 -17.95
CA THR A 779 -1.09 -19.61 -17.52
C THR A 779 -0.28 -18.92 -16.42
N ASN A 780 0.63 -19.66 -15.79
CA ASN A 780 1.52 -19.12 -14.77
C ASN A 780 2.74 -18.37 -15.35
N GLN A 781 2.94 -18.43 -16.66
CA GLN A 781 4.10 -17.82 -17.32
C GLN A 781 3.81 -16.36 -17.64
N VAL A 782 4.86 -15.55 -17.69
CA VAL A 782 4.76 -14.09 -17.83
C VAL A 782 5.69 -13.58 -18.91
N CYS A 783 5.37 -12.41 -19.47
CA CYS A 783 6.22 -11.67 -20.37
C CYS A 783 6.19 -10.17 -20.04
N LEU A 784 7.37 -9.57 -19.96
CA LEU A 784 7.56 -8.12 -19.87
C LEU A 784 7.88 -7.57 -21.25
N VAL A 785 7.24 -6.47 -21.65
CA VAL A 785 7.60 -5.73 -22.86
C VAL A 785 7.91 -4.30 -22.48
N ALA A 786 9.12 -3.84 -22.75
CA ALA A 786 9.55 -2.47 -22.50
C ALA A 786 9.83 -1.77 -23.83
N THR A 787 9.31 -0.55 -23.99
CA THR A 787 9.55 0.30 -25.16
C THR A 787 10.59 1.35 -24.79
N PHE A 788 11.69 1.38 -25.54
CA PHE A 788 12.82 2.27 -25.33
C PHE A 788 13.01 3.24 -26.48
N LYS A 789 13.51 4.43 -26.14
CA LYS A 789 13.95 5.44 -27.09
C LYS A 789 15.45 5.70 -26.91
N ARG A 790 16.20 5.67 -28.02
CA ARG A 790 17.62 6.06 -28.10
C ARG A 790 17.81 7.07 -29.22
N GLY A 791 17.97 8.34 -28.86
CA GLY A 791 17.91 9.44 -29.84
C GLY A 791 16.54 9.46 -30.53
N ASP A 792 16.52 9.39 -31.86
CA ASP A 792 15.28 9.34 -32.65
C ASP A 792 14.72 7.92 -32.86
N ASN A 793 15.45 6.89 -32.43
CA ASN A 793 15.05 5.49 -32.64
C ASN A 793 14.16 5.00 -31.49
N LEU A 794 12.96 4.54 -31.82
CA LEU A 794 12.03 3.88 -30.89
C LEU A 794 12.02 2.37 -31.18
N PHE A 795 12.15 1.54 -30.15
CA PHE A 795 12.18 0.08 -30.29
C PHE A 795 11.66 -0.61 -29.03
N CYS A 796 11.30 -1.89 -29.15
CA CYS A 796 10.74 -2.68 -28.07
C CYS A 796 11.64 -3.87 -27.72
N VAL A 797 11.67 -4.22 -26.44
CA VAL A 797 12.34 -5.41 -25.92
C VAL A 797 11.35 -6.20 -25.08
N ALA A 798 11.11 -7.44 -25.47
CA ALA A 798 10.31 -8.39 -24.73
C ALA A 798 11.20 -9.38 -23.97
N ASN A 799 10.84 -9.70 -22.73
CA ASN A 799 11.47 -10.72 -21.90
C ASN A 799 10.40 -11.72 -21.44
N THR A 800 10.60 -13.02 -21.66
CA THR A 800 9.65 -14.07 -21.27
C THR A 800 10.35 -15.29 -20.65
N HIS A 801 9.59 -16.07 -19.87
CA HIS A 801 10.00 -17.39 -19.39
C HIS A 801 8.81 -18.35 -19.59
N LEU A 802 8.91 -19.26 -20.58
CA LEU A 802 7.83 -20.18 -20.96
C LEU A 802 7.79 -21.44 -20.08
N LYS A 803 6.78 -22.29 -20.28
CA LYS A 803 6.51 -23.46 -19.45
C LYS A 803 7.67 -24.48 -19.48
N ALA A 804 8.30 -24.68 -18.33
CA ALA A 804 9.35 -25.67 -18.12
C ALA A 804 8.85 -27.13 -18.09
N ARG A 805 9.81 -28.07 -18.13
CA ARG A 805 9.66 -29.55 -18.13
C ARG A 805 9.18 -30.16 -19.45
N LYS A 806 9.54 -31.43 -19.66
CA LYS A 806 9.05 -32.27 -20.77
C LYS A 806 7.56 -32.60 -20.58
N GLY A 807 6.84 -32.77 -21.68
CA GLY A 807 5.39 -33.07 -21.68
C GLY A 807 4.48 -31.83 -21.75
N TRP A 808 5.07 -30.63 -21.89
CA TRP A 808 4.37 -29.35 -22.01
C TRP A 808 4.69 -28.62 -23.32
N GLU A 809 5.17 -29.34 -24.33
CA GLU A 809 5.56 -28.83 -25.65
C GLU A 809 4.39 -28.08 -26.32
N VAL A 810 3.18 -28.65 -26.24
CA VAL A 810 1.95 -28.04 -26.77
C VAL A 810 1.64 -26.73 -26.05
N LEU A 811 1.72 -26.68 -24.72
CA LEU A 811 1.45 -25.45 -23.98
C LEU A 811 2.48 -24.35 -24.29
N ARG A 812 3.75 -24.71 -24.50
CA ARG A 812 4.78 -23.77 -24.96
C ARG A 812 4.45 -23.21 -26.34
N GLU A 813 3.99 -24.07 -27.26
CA GLU A 813 3.53 -23.65 -28.58
C GLU A 813 2.37 -22.64 -28.47
N GLU A 814 1.36 -22.93 -27.66
CA GLU A 814 0.22 -22.02 -27.42
C GLU A 814 0.68 -20.68 -26.85
N GLN A 815 1.58 -20.70 -25.86
CA GLN A 815 2.19 -19.50 -25.29
C GLN A 815 2.95 -18.68 -26.35
N GLY A 816 3.68 -19.36 -27.25
CA GLY A 816 4.35 -18.74 -28.38
C GLY A 816 3.37 -18.08 -29.36
N VAL A 817 2.25 -18.75 -29.67
CA VAL A 817 1.20 -18.20 -30.55
C VAL A 817 0.57 -16.96 -29.93
N PHE A 818 0.28 -16.99 -28.62
CA PHE A 818 -0.22 -15.83 -27.89
C PHE A 818 0.73 -14.64 -28.00
N LEU A 819 2.03 -14.84 -27.73
CA LEU A 819 3.04 -13.78 -27.81
C LEU A 819 3.13 -13.18 -29.22
N ILE A 820 3.21 -14.02 -30.25
CA ILE A 820 3.37 -13.54 -31.63
C ILE A 820 2.12 -12.81 -32.12
N ASN A 821 0.92 -13.28 -31.78
CA ASN A 821 -0.31 -12.57 -32.14
C ASN A 821 -0.40 -11.21 -31.42
N HIS A 822 0.00 -11.14 -30.15
CA HIS A 822 0.09 -9.89 -29.40
C HIS A 822 1.11 -8.93 -30.04
N PHE A 823 2.30 -9.43 -30.37
CA PHE A 823 3.36 -8.62 -30.97
C PHE A 823 3.02 -8.14 -32.38
N HIS A 824 2.38 -8.98 -33.19
CA HIS A 824 1.93 -8.60 -34.52
C HIS A 824 0.84 -7.53 -34.47
N SER A 825 -0.09 -7.64 -33.52
CA SER A 825 -1.17 -6.66 -33.33
C SER A 825 -0.64 -5.28 -32.94
N LYS A 826 0.29 -5.23 -31.98
CA LYS A 826 0.68 -3.97 -31.32
C LYS A 826 2.03 -3.40 -31.76
N TYR A 827 2.99 -4.25 -32.15
CA TYR A 827 4.39 -3.89 -32.39
C TYR A 827 4.86 -4.18 -33.82
N SER A 828 3.95 -4.40 -34.78
CA SER A 828 4.31 -4.72 -36.17
C SER A 828 5.12 -3.63 -36.90
N GLN A 829 4.99 -2.38 -36.48
CA GLN A 829 5.66 -1.22 -37.07
C GLN A 829 6.91 -0.76 -36.30
N LEU A 830 7.34 -1.51 -35.28
CA LEU A 830 8.50 -1.15 -34.45
C LEU A 830 9.57 -2.25 -34.49
N PRO A 831 10.87 -1.89 -34.40
CA PRO A 831 11.94 -2.84 -34.15
C PRO A 831 11.68 -3.56 -32.81
N LEU A 832 11.64 -4.89 -32.82
CA LEU A 832 11.36 -5.70 -31.63
C LEU A 832 12.43 -6.77 -31.43
N LEU A 833 12.97 -6.85 -30.22
CA LEU A 833 13.79 -7.97 -29.75
C LEU A 833 13.01 -8.80 -28.72
N ILE A 834 13.09 -10.12 -28.81
CA ILE A 834 12.44 -11.05 -27.88
C ILE A 834 13.52 -11.90 -27.22
N CYS A 835 13.77 -11.62 -25.96
CA CYS A 835 14.66 -12.34 -25.06
C CYS A 835 13.83 -13.32 -24.21
N GLY A 836 14.39 -14.48 -23.89
CA GLY A 836 13.74 -15.35 -22.91
C GLY A 836 14.32 -16.76 -22.85
N ASP A 837 13.93 -17.45 -21.78
CA ASP A 837 14.04 -18.89 -21.67
C ASP A 837 12.72 -19.50 -22.19
N PHE A 838 12.80 -20.07 -23.39
CA PHE A 838 11.64 -20.64 -24.07
C PHE A 838 11.37 -22.08 -23.63
N ASN A 839 12.28 -22.70 -22.87
CA ASN A 839 12.21 -24.11 -22.47
C ASN A 839 11.97 -25.10 -23.63
N GLY A 840 12.21 -24.67 -24.87
CA GLY A 840 11.97 -25.44 -26.09
C GLY A 840 13.18 -25.42 -27.00
N ASP A 841 13.61 -26.61 -27.43
CA ASP A 841 14.75 -26.76 -28.35
C ASP A 841 14.39 -26.28 -29.78
N PRO A 842 15.37 -26.01 -30.67
CA PRO A 842 15.11 -25.47 -32.02
C PRO A 842 14.20 -26.34 -32.90
N ASN A 843 14.02 -27.62 -32.53
CA ASN A 843 13.15 -28.56 -33.23
C ASN A 843 11.68 -28.51 -32.77
N GLU A 844 11.39 -27.89 -31.61
CA GLU A 844 10.04 -27.76 -31.06
C GLU A 844 9.20 -26.72 -31.83
N ASN A 845 7.88 -26.88 -31.82
CA ASN A 845 6.98 -25.99 -32.55
C ASN A 845 7.00 -24.55 -32.04
N VAL A 846 7.27 -24.33 -30.75
CA VAL A 846 7.39 -22.96 -30.20
C VAL A 846 8.45 -22.14 -30.94
N TYR A 847 9.61 -22.72 -31.27
CA TYR A 847 10.66 -22.04 -32.04
C TYR A 847 10.18 -21.68 -33.44
N LYS A 848 9.48 -22.61 -34.11
CA LYS A 848 8.89 -22.38 -35.44
C LYS A 848 7.83 -21.28 -35.41
N VAL A 849 6.98 -21.27 -34.38
CA VAL A 849 5.94 -20.24 -34.20
C VAL A 849 6.57 -18.85 -34.06
N ILE A 850 7.58 -18.71 -33.20
CA ILE A 850 8.25 -17.42 -32.98
C ILE A 850 8.90 -16.91 -34.27
N THR A 851 9.51 -17.80 -35.05
CA THR A 851 10.17 -17.44 -36.32
C THR A 851 9.24 -17.36 -37.54
N SER A 852 7.95 -17.73 -37.39
CA SER A 852 7.00 -17.83 -38.51
C SER A 852 6.46 -16.48 -39.01
N LYS A 853 6.40 -15.47 -38.14
CA LYS A 853 5.80 -14.15 -38.44
C LYS A 853 6.79 -13.02 -38.13
N MET A 854 6.53 -11.84 -38.71
CA MET A 854 7.31 -10.61 -38.47
C MET A 854 8.80 -10.68 -38.85
N ASN A 855 9.20 -11.66 -39.66
CA ASN A 855 10.58 -11.92 -40.07
C ASN A 855 11.56 -12.00 -38.88
N PHE A 856 11.12 -12.64 -37.78
CA PHE A 856 11.99 -12.87 -36.62
C PHE A 856 13.10 -13.88 -36.97
N MET A 857 14.34 -13.52 -36.63
CA MET A 857 15.50 -14.40 -36.74
C MET A 857 16.18 -14.54 -35.38
N SER A 858 16.79 -15.69 -35.11
CA SER A 858 17.69 -15.86 -33.96
C SER A 858 19.01 -15.14 -34.21
N SER A 859 19.43 -14.32 -33.25
CA SER A 859 20.69 -13.55 -33.32
C SER A 859 21.91 -14.46 -33.47
N TYR A 860 22.04 -15.51 -32.64
CA TYR A 860 23.17 -16.44 -32.69
C TYR A 860 23.20 -17.22 -34.01
N LYS A 861 22.05 -17.75 -34.47
CA LYS A 861 21.96 -18.41 -35.77
C LYS A 861 22.35 -17.49 -36.94
N SER A 862 22.04 -16.20 -36.85
CA SER A 862 22.37 -15.24 -37.91
C SER A 862 23.86 -14.92 -38.05
N ILE A 863 24.68 -15.24 -37.03
CA ILE A 863 26.14 -15.06 -37.03
C ILE A 863 26.85 -16.41 -37.24
N LEU A 864 26.42 -17.45 -36.54
CA LEU A 864 27.05 -18.78 -36.56
C LEU A 864 26.57 -19.67 -37.72
N ASN A 865 25.52 -19.26 -38.44
CA ASN A 865 24.78 -20.04 -39.44
C ASN A 865 24.00 -21.26 -38.89
N SER A 866 24.23 -21.64 -37.63
CA SER A 866 23.46 -22.63 -36.87
C SER A 866 23.15 -22.11 -35.47
N GLU A 867 22.13 -22.65 -34.82
CA GLU A 867 21.93 -22.40 -33.39
C GLU A 867 23.11 -22.94 -32.56
N PRO A 868 23.38 -22.37 -31.38
CA PRO A 868 24.41 -22.89 -30.49
C PRO A 868 24.05 -24.32 -30.06
N GLU A 869 25.09 -25.12 -29.78
CA GLU A 869 24.92 -26.53 -29.39
C GLU A 869 24.17 -26.66 -28.05
N PHE A 870 24.37 -25.71 -27.14
CA PHE A 870 23.66 -25.62 -25.88
C PHE A 870 23.67 -24.19 -25.35
N THR A 871 22.65 -23.83 -24.58
CA THR A 871 22.58 -22.64 -23.73
C THR A 871 22.46 -22.99 -22.25
N THR A 872 22.09 -24.24 -21.94
CA THR A 872 22.12 -24.80 -20.58
C THR A 872 22.76 -26.18 -20.59
N TRP A 873 23.57 -26.46 -19.56
CA TRP A 873 24.19 -27.77 -19.37
C TRP A 873 24.40 -28.08 -17.90
N LYS A 874 23.66 -29.07 -17.39
CA LYS A 874 23.55 -29.37 -15.96
C LYS A 874 23.36 -30.86 -15.70
N ILE A 875 23.83 -31.33 -14.55
CA ILE A 875 23.60 -32.69 -14.06
C ILE A 875 22.69 -32.64 -12.83
N ARG A 876 21.55 -33.34 -12.90
CA ARG A 876 20.56 -33.40 -11.80
C ARG A 876 20.51 -34.79 -11.19
N GLY A 877 20.40 -34.85 -9.86
CA GLY A 877 20.18 -36.10 -9.11
C GLY A 877 18.70 -36.42 -8.98
N GLY A 878 18.31 -37.68 -9.16
CA GLY A 878 16.94 -38.17 -8.95
C GLY A 878 16.87 -39.63 -8.52
N ARG A 879 15.65 -40.14 -8.25
CA ARG A 879 15.41 -41.54 -7.83
C ARG A 879 15.93 -42.60 -8.82
N GLY A 880 16.20 -42.21 -10.07
CA GLY A 880 16.73 -43.07 -11.14
C GLY A 880 18.20 -42.86 -11.47
N GLY A 881 18.97 -42.11 -10.66
CA GLY A 881 20.37 -41.78 -10.90
C GLY A 881 20.61 -40.33 -11.37
N GLU A 882 21.82 -40.06 -11.82
CA GLU A 882 22.21 -38.75 -12.38
C GLU A 882 21.69 -38.59 -13.81
N THR A 883 21.13 -37.43 -14.12
CA THR A 883 20.67 -37.08 -15.47
C THR A 883 21.46 -35.90 -16.00
N ASP A 884 22.22 -36.12 -17.07
CA ASP A 884 22.92 -35.06 -17.81
C ASP A 884 21.95 -34.40 -18.80
N ILE A 885 21.71 -33.10 -18.63
CA ILE A 885 20.76 -32.32 -19.42
C ILE A 885 21.54 -31.21 -20.13
N ARG A 886 21.61 -31.32 -21.46
CA ARG A 886 22.28 -30.38 -22.36
C ARG A 886 21.32 -29.95 -23.46
N LYS A 887 20.98 -28.66 -23.52
CA LYS A 887 19.90 -28.13 -24.39
C LYS A 887 20.14 -26.68 -24.82
N THR A 888 19.48 -26.28 -25.91
CA THR A 888 19.43 -24.88 -26.38
C THR A 888 18.00 -24.39 -26.19
N VAL A 889 17.76 -23.60 -25.15
CA VAL A 889 16.42 -23.13 -24.77
C VAL A 889 16.33 -21.61 -24.60
N ASP A 890 17.46 -20.94 -24.57
CA ASP A 890 17.56 -19.49 -24.43
C ASP A 890 17.80 -18.86 -25.81
N TYR A 891 17.06 -17.79 -26.10
CA TYR A 891 17.16 -17.12 -27.40
C TYR A 891 17.07 -15.60 -27.27
N ILE A 892 17.69 -14.91 -28.23
CA ILE A 892 17.42 -13.49 -28.53
C ILE A 892 16.97 -13.44 -29.99
N PHE A 893 15.66 -13.35 -30.19
CA PHE A 893 15.06 -13.14 -31.51
C PHE A 893 14.99 -11.65 -31.82
N TYR A 894 15.11 -11.28 -33.08
CA TYR A 894 15.03 -9.90 -33.52
C TYR A 894 14.29 -9.77 -34.85
N SER A 895 13.56 -8.67 -35.02
CA SER A 895 12.87 -8.34 -36.27
C SER A 895 13.90 -7.96 -37.35
N SER A 896 14.23 -8.90 -38.23
CA SER A 896 15.32 -8.74 -39.21
C SER A 896 15.08 -7.62 -40.22
N ASN A 897 13.85 -7.14 -40.39
CA ASN A 897 13.56 -5.99 -41.26
C ASN A 897 14.12 -4.67 -40.73
N TYR A 898 14.26 -4.52 -39.41
CA TYR A 898 14.62 -3.25 -38.76
C TYR A 898 15.98 -3.27 -38.06
N ILE A 899 16.51 -4.46 -37.75
CA ILE A 899 17.68 -4.62 -36.89
C ILE A 899 18.77 -5.41 -37.62
N ASN A 900 20.01 -4.94 -37.51
CA ASN A 900 21.23 -5.65 -37.91
C ASN A 900 22.00 -6.11 -36.66
N ILE A 901 22.43 -7.38 -36.64
CA ILE A 901 23.29 -7.90 -35.58
C ILE A 901 24.77 -7.66 -35.95
N THR A 902 25.52 -6.98 -35.08
CA THR A 902 26.92 -6.62 -35.30
C THR A 902 27.87 -7.65 -34.68
N SER A 903 27.62 -8.06 -33.43
CA SER A 903 28.43 -9.02 -32.70
C SER A 903 27.58 -9.87 -31.74
N ILE A 904 28.06 -11.07 -31.41
CA ILE A 904 27.50 -11.95 -30.37
C ILE A 904 28.59 -12.33 -29.37
N LYS A 905 28.22 -12.60 -28.12
CA LYS A 905 29.12 -13.16 -27.11
C LYS A 905 29.39 -14.64 -27.42
N LYS A 906 30.66 -15.04 -27.51
CA LYS A 906 31.06 -16.44 -27.70
C LYS A 906 30.66 -17.26 -26.47
N LEU A 907 30.02 -18.40 -26.71
CA LEU A 907 29.69 -19.35 -25.64
C LEU A 907 30.90 -20.26 -25.32
N PRO A 908 31.11 -20.64 -24.05
CA PRO A 908 32.20 -21.53 -23.64
C PRO A 908 32.13 -22.91 -24.32
N GLU A 909 33.30 -23.47 -24.62
CA GLU A 909 33.43 -24.85 -25.13
C GLU A 909 33.33 -25.88 -24.00
N GLU A 910 33.04 -27.15 -24.32
CA GLU A 910 32.91 -28.22 -23.30
C GLU A 910 34.11 -28.32 -22.36
N LYS A 911 35.33 -28.13 -22.91
CA LYS A 911 36.58 -28.16 -22.14
C LYS A 911 36.66 -27.04 -21.10
N GLU A 912 36.04 -25.89 -21.37
CA GLU A 912 36.02 -24.73 -20.48
C GLU A 912 34.98 -24.88 -19.36
N ILE A 913 33.88 -25.60 -19.62
CA ILE A 913 32.83 -25.89 -18.62
C ILE A 913 33.29 -26.96 -17.63
N GLY A 914 34.03 -27.97 -18.10
CA GLY A 914 34.51 -29.07 -17.27
C GLY A 914 33.49 -30.19 -17.05
N SER A 915 33.90 -31.23 -16.32
CA SER A 915 33.11 -32.47 -16.11
C SER A 915 31.91 -32.28 -15.20
N GLU A 916 31.98 -31.35 -14.26
CA GLU A 916 30.92 -31.10 -13.25
C GLU A 916 29.72 -30.32 -13.83
N ARG A 917 29.87 -29.77 -15.04
CA ARG A 917 28.87 -28.95 -15.74
C ARG A 917 28.48 -27.70 -14.92
N LEU A 918 27.32 -27.10 -15.21
CA LEU A 918 26.83 -25.89 -14.55
C LEU A 918 25.70 -26.21 -13.55
N PRO A 919 25.52 -25.42 -12.48
CA PRO A 919 26.38 -24.32 -12.01
C PRO A 919 27.62 -24.84 -11.26
N GLY A 920 28.56 -23.94 -10.93
CA GLY A 920 29.76 -24.27 -10.15
C GLY A 920 30.54 -23.02 -9.74
N TYR A 921 31.75 -23.19 -9.20
CA TYR A 921 32.59 -22.06 -8.76
C TYR A 921 32.95 -21.08 -9.89
N HIS A 922 32.99 -21.56 -11.13
CA HIS A 922 33.31 -20.77 -12.32
C HIS A 922 32.11 -20.02 -12.90
N TYR A 923 30.88 -20.39 -12.55
CA TYR A 923 29.68 -19.85 -13.18
C TYR A 923 28.42 -20.06 -12.33
N PRO A 924 27.62 -19.00 -12.06
CA PRO A 924 26.59 -19.04 -11.02
C PRO A 924 25.25 -19.66 -11.41
N SER A 925 25.01 -19.88 -12.70
CA SER A 925 23.74 -20.39 -13.25
C SER A 925 23.97 -21.66 -14.05
N ASP A 926 22.96 -22.51 -14.18
CA ASP A 926 22.93 -23.65 -15.11
C ASP A 926 22.70 -23.23 -16.57
N HIS A 927 22.36 -21.96 -16.82
CA HIS A 927 22.22 -21.37 -18.14
C HIS A 927 23.36 -20.38 -18.40
N LEU A 928 23.87 -20.36 -19.63
CA LEU A 928 24.85 -19.39 -20.10
C LEU A 928 24.17 -18.08 -20.49
N SER A 929 24.81 -16.95 -20.19
CA SER A 929 24.30 -15.66 -20.62
C SER A 929 24.56 -15.45 -22.12
N LEU A 930 23.54 -15.02 -22.83
CA LEU A 930 23.62 -14.60 -24.21
C LEU A 930 23.79 -13.09 -24.25
N ALA A 931 24.66 -12.58 -25.12
CA ALA A 931 24.75 -11.14 -25.33
C ALA A 931 25.00 -10.81 -26.80
N VAL A 932 24.38 -9.73 -27.25
CA VAL A 932 24.33 -9.34 -28.66
C VAL A 932 24.45 -7.84 -28.77
N GLU A 933 25.26 -7.38 -29.71
CA GLU A 933 25.23 -5.99 -30.15
C GLU A 933 24.46 -5.88 -31.45
N PHE A 934 23.63 -4.84 -31.54
CA PHE A 934 22.83 -4.58 -32.72
C PHE A 934 22.78 -3.10 -33.08
N SER A 935 22.46 -2.81 -34.33
CA SER A 935 22.18 -1.48 -34.84
C SER A 935 20.86 -1.45 -35.61
N PHE A 936 20.23 -0.28 -35.67
CA PHE A 936 19.05 -0.06 -36.50
C PHE A 936 19.45 0.02 -37.99
N LYS A 937 18.56 -0.46 -38.86
CA LYS A 937 18.71 -0.41 -40.32
C LYS A 937 18.38 0.94 -40.91
#